data_AF-A0AAU6C7Y9-F1
#
_entry.id   AF-A0AAU6C7Y9-F1
#
_cell.length_a   1.000
_cell.length_b   1.000
_cell.length_c   1.000
_cell.angle_alpha   90.00
_cell.angle_beta   90.00
_cell.angle_gamma   90.00
#
_symmetry.space_group_name_H-M   'P 1'
#
loop_
_entity.id
_entity.type
_entity.pdbx_description
1 polymer ?
#
loop_
_entity_poly.entity_id
_entity_poly.type
_entity_poly.pdbx_seq_one_letter_code
_entity_poly.pdbx_strand_id
1 'polypeptide(L)'
;MAEREALVVTTSVYDDPRWNRLYAPGHDGSALGDVLADQDIGGFTVHHVVDQPAHVVRRRIDTFLARRGTTDELLLYFSCHGVKDDDGRLYLAAADTEFDRDLLESTAVSAAFLNGRLNNCRARNKLLLLDCCYSGAFDPRAKGLPSAGIAEHLGRTGTAVITSTNELQLAWEGDRLTDRGGNAATMSVFTSVVVEGLRTGKADRDADGRVCVDDLFHYASDAMAARGARQTPRRWVLGSEASMVVARSAAAGTRPVAAPAPHVSVPPMPPRDRRAYEIHAGVSAAADAIRGTVGPVRRFAVIQTADGTLLRTADSAAAVRALTPATAWAGLGLDLARDLVTRMRAQSCDGAAGAVLVLESLLRSLRPALAAGTHPALLARGIETVTGAAGSGLLPLAREVQSALDLRQIGTTVTGDPQVGGIVSQALDKVGREGVVKVEAGTIPGLSLRVEEDLRLDCPRLLPPSRTGEPAGGIVLERPYLALCDFRLPSPTALKPLLDVVDASGRPLLVLAHGSVHDVLPSGTGSGVQAVVAAAGTETLRDVAAWTGAAVLADEAALRSADLESLGTARRAVAAPSSLALTDGTGHLAAMTSRIDVIRALIENAPSEAERTRQRERLARFAGGLAVVWVGAANESALRERAALVQTAVLVCRAAVDGGMLPGAAAALAQVGRHLDAGFRGAPPHVRTLAAALGKALTVPLLTVAANAGEADPATIADRLAAVWPGSTYDAVSGSFQETGTAGVWDPFSVQVGLLQAVGDAAREYLAMV
;
A
#
# COMPACT_ATOMS: atom_id res chain seq x y z
N MET A 1 -3.97 -28.80 29.44
CA MET A 1 -2.66 -28.48 28.80
C MET A 1 -2.98 -27.71 27.52
N ALA A 2 -2.11 -26.80 27.08
CA ALA A 2 -2.32 -26.11 25.81
C ALA A 2 -2.20 -27.13 24.67
N GLU A 3 -3.23 -27.24 23.83
CA GLU A 3 -3.21 -28.14 22.68
C GLU A 3 -2.64 -27.39 21.47
N ARG A 4 -1.72 -28.03 20.74
CA ARG A 4 -1.18 -27.53 19.47
C ARG A 4 -1.79 -28.37 18.37
N GLU A 5 -2.66 -27.77 17.57
CA GLU A 5 -3.31 -28.47 16.46
C GLU A 5 -3.12 -27.75 15.14
N ALA A 6 -2.98 -28.53 14.07
CA ALA A 6 -2.86 -28.02 12.71
C ALA A 6 -3.93 -28.63 11.81
N LEU A 7 -4.58 -27.81 10.99
CA LEU A 7 -5.50 -28.24 9.94
C LEU A 7 -4.87 -27.96 8.57
N VAL A 8 -4.52 -29.02 7.84
CA VAL A 8 -3.87 -28.97 6.53
C VAL A 8 -4.92 -29.32 5.48
N VAL A 9 -5.39 -28.32 4.74
CA VAL A 9 -6.39 -28.45 3.68
C VAL A 9 -5.70 -28.37 2.33
N THR A 10 -5.83 -29.41 1.52
CA THR A 10 -5.23 -29.44 0.18
C THR A 10 -6.23 -29.92 -0.87
N THR A 11 -6.22 -29.29 -2.04
CA THR A 11 -7.10 -29.65 -3.14
C THR A 11 -6.32 -29.63 -4.44
N SER A 12 -6.09 -30.83 -4.96
CA SER A 12 -5.37 -31.13 -6.20
C SER A 12 -6.33 -31.50 -7.33
N VAL A 13 -7.43 -32.16 -6.99
CA VAL A 13 -8.43 -32.69 -7.95
C VAL A 13 -9.75 -31.95 -7.79
N TYR A 14 -10.39 -31.67 -8.93
CA TYR A 14 -11.63 -30.93 -9.02
C TYR A 14 -12.62 -31.68 -9.91
N ASP A 15 -13.90 -31.68 -9.54
CA ASP A 15 -14.97 -32.35 -10.25
C ASP A 15 -15.32 -31.61 -11.56
N ASP A 16 -15.20 -30.28 -11.57
CA ASP A 16 -15.38 -29.47 -12.78
C ASP A 16 -14.12 -29.52 -13.67
N PRO A 17 -14.22 -30.06 -14.90
CA PRO A 17 -13.08 -30.29 -15.79
C PRO A 17 -12.40 -29.00 -16.29
N ARG A 18 -12.99 -27.82 -16.05
CA ARG A 18 -12.38 -26.52 -16.38
C ARG A 18 -11.27 -26.13 -15.42
N TRP A 19 -11.22 -26.73 -14.23
CA TRP A 19 -10.09 -26.56 -13.33
C TRP A 19 -8.90 -27.38 -13.80
N ASN A 20 -7.75 -26.73 -13.91
CA ASN A 20 -6.50 -27.45 -14.07
C ASN A 20 -6.17 -28.17 -12.76
N ARG A 21 -5.87 -29.47 -12.87
CA ARG A 21 -5.31 -30.25 -11.77
C ARG A 21 -4.03 -29.58 -11.26
N LEU A 22 -3.91 -29.41 -9.96
CA LEU A 22 -2.68 -28.96 -9.32
C LEU A 22 -1.85 -30.17 -8.89
N TYR A 23 -0.53 -30.12 -9.06
CA TYR A 23 0.36 -31.25 -8.72
C TYR A 23 1.07 -31.03 -7.37
N ALA A 24 1.24 -29.77 -6.97
CA ALA A 24 1.86 -29.38 -5.71
C ALA A 24 1.03 -29.71 -4.45
N PRO A 25 -0.32 -29.51 -4.36
CA PRO A 25 -1.02 -29.53 -3.07
C PRO A 25 -0.93 -30.84 -2.30
N GLY A 26 -0.93 -31.99 -2.98
CA GLY A 26 -0.72 -33.29 -2.34
C GLY A 26 0.66 -33.41 -1.66
N HIS A 27 1.71 -32.95 -2.34
CA HIS A 27 3.09 -32.96 -1.82
C HIS A 27 3.28 -31.89 -0.73
N ASP A 28 2.73 -30.69 -0.96
CA ASP A 28 2.74 -29.58 0.00
C ASP A 28 2.11 -29.99 1.33
N GLY A 29 0.92 -30.59 1.27
CA GLY A 29 0.19 -31.04 2.45
C GLY A 29 0.93 -32.12 3.22
N SER A 30 1.50 -33.11 2.53
CA SER A 30 2.28 -34.17 3.16
C SER A 30 3.56 -33.60 3.80
N ALA A 31 4.36 -32.85 3.04
CA ALA A 31 5.65 -32.37 3.51
C ALA A 31 5.54 -31.37 4.67
N LEU A 32 4.57 -30.45 4.62
CA LEU A 32 4.32 -29.54 5.73
C LEU A 32 3.71 -30.27 6.92
N GLY A 33 2.77 -31.19 6.69
CA GLY A 33 2.19 -32.03 7.73
C GLY A 33 3.23 -32.83 8.50
N ASP A 34 4.17 -33.46 7.82
CA ASP A 34 5.26 -34.24 8.44
C ASP A 34 6.11 -33.37 9.37
N VAL A 35 6.49 -32.17 8.92
CA VAL A 35 7.31 -31.24 9.71
C VAL A 35 6.55 -30.67 10.90
N LEU A 36 5.25 -30.40 10.73
CA LEU A 36 4.40 -29.93 11.83
C LEU A 36 4.12 -31.03 12.86
N ALA A 37 3.98 -32.29 12.43
CA ALA A 37 3.71 -33.43 13.30
C ALA A 37 4.94 -33.93 14.09
N ASP A 38 6.14 -33.69 13.55
CA ASP A 38 7.39 -34.06 14.19
C ASP A 38 7.50 -33.45 15.60
N GLN A 39 7.66 -34.29 16.61
CA GLN A 39 7.67 -33.88 18.02
C GLN A 39 8.88 -33.00 18.37
N ASP A 40 9.97 -33.12 17.64
CA ASP A 40 11.19 -32.34 17.88
C ASP A 40 11.17 -31.01 17.12
N ILE A 41 10.35 -30.89 16.07
CA ILE A 41 10.20 -29.68 15.26
C ILE A 41 8.88 -28.96 15.58
N GLY A 42 7.77 -29.40 14.99
CA GLY A 42 6.48 -28.71 15.06
C GLY A 42 5.65 -29.07 16.28
N GLY A 43 5.57 -30.35 16.67
CA GLY A 43 4.80 -30.83 17.81
C GLY A 43 3.29 -30.57 17.75
N PHE A 44 2.72 -30.43 16.55
CA PHE A 44 1.29 -30.27 16.32
C PHE A 44 0.61 -31.62 16.13
N THR A 45 -0.62 -31.75 16.61
CA THR A 45 -1.54 -32.78 16.12
C THR A 45 -2.09 -32.32 14.76
N VAL A 46 -1.70 -32.98 13.68
CA VAL A 46 -2.04 -32.57 12.31
C VAL A 46 -3.27 -33.31 11.78
N HIS A 47 -4.24 -32.56 11.27
CA HIS A 47 -5.45 -33.06 10.63
C HIS A 47 -5.43 -32.72 9.14
N HIS A 48 -5.48 -33.75 8.28
CA HIS A 48 -5.48 -33.56 6.83
C HIS A 48 -6.91 -33.59 6.27
N VAL A 49 -7.20 -32.65 5.37
CA VAL A 49 -8.42 -32.58 4.57
C VAL A 49 -8.00 -32.49 3.11
N VAL A 50 -8.01 -33.62 2.41
CA VAL A 50 -7.47 -33.75 1.05
C VAL A 50 -8.62 -34.01 0.08
N ASP A 51 -8.69 -33.21 -0.98
CA ASP A 51 -9.63 -33.36 -2.11
C ASP A 51 -11.08 -33.57 -1.63
N GLN A 52 -11.52 -32.78 -0.64
CA GLN A 52 -12.86 -32.85 -0.08
C GLN A 52 -13.77 -31.75 -0.66
N PRO A 53 -15.09 -31.99 -0.74
CA PRO A 53 -16.05 -30.97 -1.14
C PRO A 53 -16.19 -29.86 -0.09
N ALA A 54 -16.59 -28.67 -0.52
CA ALA A 54 -16.59 -27.43 0.26
C ALA A 54 -17.41 -27.52 1.54
N HIS A 55 -18.52 -28.27 1.53
CA HIS A 55 -19.33 -28.47 2.74
C HIS A 55 -18.60 -29.30 3.81
N VAL A 56 -17.77 -30.27 3.42
CA VAL A 56 -16.91 -31.03 4.33
C VAL A 56 -15.78 -30.14 4.85
N VAL A 57 -15.12 -29.38 3.97
CA VAL A 57 -14.05 -28.44 4.35
C VAL A 57 -14.57 -27.41 5.36
N ARG A 58 -15.70 -26.76 5.08
CA ARG A 58 -16.36 -25.80 5.99
C ARG A 58 -16.67 -26.43 7.36
N ARG A 59 -17.23 -27.65 7.37
CA ARG A 59 -17.53 -28.37 8.62
C ARG A 59 -16.27 -28.71 9.42
N ARG A 60 -15.17 -29.06 8.74
CA ARG A 60 -13.87 -29.33 9.38
C ARG A 60 -13.27 -28.08 9.98
N ILE A 61 -13.29 -26.95 9.28
CA ILE A 61 -12.86 -25.64 9.80
C ILE A 61 -13.69 -25.26 11.03
N ASP A 62 -15.02 -25.39 10.95
CA ASP A 62 -15.92 -25.10 12.08
C ASP A 62 -15.60 -25.95 13.30
N THR A 63 -15.42 -27.27 13.10
CA THR A 63 -15.09 -28.19 14.19
C THR A 63 -13.72 -27.88 14.78
N PHE A 64 -12.74 -27.57 13.92
CA PHE A 64 -11.37 -27.26 14.31
C PHE A 64 -11.26 -25.95 15.11
N LEU A 65 -12.09 -24.95 14.82
CA LEU A 65 -12.06 -23.66 15.52
C LEU A 65 -13.04 -23.58 16.69
N ALA A 66 -13.96 -24.54 16.81
CA ALA A 66 -14.94 -24.61 17.88
C ALA A 66 -14.33 -25.11 19.20
N ARG A 67 -14.88 -24.64 20.33
CA ARG A 67 -14.62 -25.14 21.69
C ARG A 67 -13.14 -25.11 22.15
N ARG A 68 -12.34 -24.18 21.62
CA ARG A 68 -10.92 -23.98 21.98
C ARG A 68 -10.72 -23.18 23.27
N GLY A 69 -9.65 -23.51 24.00
CA GLY A 69 -9.12 -22.74 25.12
C GLY A 69 -8.30 -21.54 24.66
N THR A 70 -8.03 -20.58 25.56
CA THR A 70 -7.28 -19.36 25.22
C THR A 70 -5.79 -19.58 25.03
N THR A 71 -5.26 -20.70 25.53
CA THR A 71 -3.84 -21.08 25.46
C THR A 71 -3.54 -22.03 24.29
N ASP A 72 -4.56 -22.49 23.57
CA ASP A 72 -4.36 -23.39 22.43
C ASP A 72 -3.70 -22.64 21.28
N GLU A 73 -2.86 -23.35 20.54
CA GLU A 73 -2.14 -22.84 19.38
C GLU A 73 -2.65 -23.55 18.13
N LEU A 74 -3.19 -22.77 17.20
CA LEU A 74 -3.88 -23.31 16.03
C LEU A 74 -3.16 -22.88 14.75
N LEU A 75 -2.85 -23.84 13.90
CA LEU A 75 -2.31 -23.58 12.56
C LEU A 75 -3.31 -24.07 11.50
N LEU A 76 -3.64 -23.21 10.54
CA LEU A 76 -4.43 -23.60 9.37
C LEU A 76 -3.57 -23.38 8.13
N TYR A 77 -3.54 -24.37 7.24
CA TYR A 77 -2.82 -24.31 5.98
C TYR A 77 -3.75 -24.66 4.83
N PHE A 78 -3.73 -23.85 3.76
CA PHE A 78 -4.46 -24.12 2.53
C PHE A 78 -3.51 -24.15 1.34
N SER A 79 -3.58 -25.22 0.54
CA SER A 79 -2.99 -25.29 -0.81
C SER A 79 -4.05 -25.73 -1.81
N CYS A 80 -4.51 -24.79 -2.64
CA CYS A 80 -5.55 -24.98 -3.65
C CYS A 80 -5.59 -23.80 -4.63
N HIS A 81 -6.52 -23.83 -5.60
CA HIS A 81 -6.82 -22.63 -6.39
C HIS A 81 -7.48 -21.56 -5.52
N GLY A 82 -6.97 -20.34 -5.60
CA GLY A 82 -7.66 -19.15 -5.09
C GLY A 82 -8.35 -18.42 -6.23
N VAL A 83 -9.59 -18.03 -6.02
CA VAL A 83 -10.46 -17.46 -7.06
C VAL A 83 -11.12 -16.22 -6.49
N LYS A 84 -11.17 -15.13 -7.26
CA LYS A 84 -11.97 -13.96 -6.90
C LYS A 84 -13.30 -14.00 -7.65
N ASP A 85 -14.40 -13.70 -6.97
CA ASP A 85 -15.64 -13.34 -7.64
C ASP A 85 -15.50 -11.96 -8.34
N ASP A 86 -16.57 -11.51 -8.98
CA ASP A 86 -16.56 -10.25 -9.73
C ASP A 86 -16.57 -9.00 -8.82
N ASP A 87 -16.93 -9.18 -7.55
CA ASP A 87 -16.80 -8.17 -6.48
C ASP A 87 -15.39 -8.15 -5.87
N GLY A 88 -14.49 -9.04 -6.32
CA GLY A 88 -13.11 -9.14 -5.84
C GLY A 88 -12.95 -9.92 -4.52
N ARG A 89 -14.01 -10.58 -4.02
CA ARG A 89 -13.97 -11.41 -2.81
C ARG A 89 -13.26 -12.73 -3.10
N LEU A 90 -12.36 -13.12 -2.19
CA LEU A 90 -11.56 -14.33 -2.34
C LEU A 90 -12.32 -15.58 -1.88
N TYR A 91 -12.23 -16.64 -2.69
CA TYR A 91 -12.71 -17.99 -2.43
C TYR A 91 -11.56 -18.98 -2.60
N LEU A 92 -11.51 -19.97 -1.71
CA LEU A 92 -10.59 -21.10 -1.74
C LEU A 92 -11.32 -22.30 -2.35
N ALA A 93 -10.84 -22.78 -3.48
CA ALA A 93 -11.47 -23.89 -4.20
C ALA A 93 -11.33 -25.20 -3.42
N ALA A 94 -12.41 -25.97 -3.43
CA ALA A 94 -12.57 -27.33 -2.92
C ALA A 94 -12.87 -28.29 -4.09
N ALA A 95 -12.97 -29.60 -3.84
CA ALA A 95 -13.10 -30.58 -4.92
C ALA A 95 -14.36 -30.39 -5.78
N ASP A 96 -15.48 -30.01 -5.16
CA ASP A 96 -16.78 -29.74 -5.82
C ASP A 96 -16.92 -28.28 -6.28
N THR A 97 -15.85 -27.48 -6.23
CA THR A 97 -15.92 -26.08 -6.66
C THR A 97 -16.15 -26.00 -8.17
N GLU A 98 -17.25 -25.38 -8.54
CA GLU A 98 -17.56 -25.10 -9.94
C GLU A 98 -16.74 -23.90 -10.41
N PHE A 99 -16.27 -23.93 -11.66
CA PHE A 99 -15.52 -22.83 -12.25
C PHE A 99 -16.39 -21.57 -12.47
N ASP A 100 -17.72 -21.73 -12.41
CA ASP A 100 -18.64 -20.60 -12.47
C ASP A 100 -18.55 -19.75 -11.20
N ARG A 101 -18.16 -18.48 -11.38
CA ARG A 101 -17.91 -17.54 -10.29
C ARG A 101 -19.12 -17.26 -9.42
N ASP A 102 -20.33 -17.39 -9.98
CA ASP A 102 -21.58 -17.15 -9.25
C ASP A 102 -21.90 -18.27 -8.26
N LEU A 103 -21.32 -19.46 -8.46
CA LEU A 103 -21.55 -20.63 -7.61
C LEU A 103 -20.47 -20.81 -6.55
N LEU A 104 -19.47 -19.92 -6.50
CA LEU A 104 -18.36 -19.99 -5.54
C LEU A 104 -18.83 -19.91 -4.09
N GLU A 105 -19.86 -19.13 -3.78
CA GLU A 105 -20.40 -19.05 -2.41
C GLU A 105 -20.96 -20.39 -1.91
N SER A 106 -21.58 -21.16 -2.81
CA SER A 106 -22.13 -22.48 -2.50
C SER A 106 -21.10 -23.61 -2.58
N THR A 107 -20.16 -23.52 -3.52
CA THR A 107 -19.28 -24.63 -3.94
C THR A 107 -17.81 -24.45 -3.56
N ALA A 108 -17.42 -23.30 -2.99
CA ALA A 108 -16.07 -23.03 -2.50
C ALA A 108 -16.10 -22.57 -1.03
N VAL A 109 -14.92 -22.33 -0.45
CA VAL A 109 -14.79 -21.78 0.90
C VAL A 109 -14.47 -20.30 0.83
N SER A 110 -15.40 -19.43 1.23
CA SER A 110 -15.20 -17.98 1.18
C SER A 110 -14.19 -17.52 2.24
N ALA A 111 -13.34 -16.56 1.88
CA ALA A 111 -12.43 -15.92 2.82
C ALA A 111 -13.18 -15.22 3.96
N ALA A 112 -14.37 -14.68 3.68
CA ALA A 112 -15.25 -14.07 4.67
C ALA A 112 -15.72 -15.09 5.73
N PHE A 113 -16.12 -16.30 5.32
CA PHE A 113 -16.46 -17.40 6.23
C PHE A 113 -15.26 -17.75 7.12
N LEU A 114 -14.08 -17.95 6.52
CA LEU A 114 -12.86 -18.30 7.24
C LEU A 114 -12.47 -17.22 8.27
N ASN A 115 -12.49 -15.95 7.87
CA ASN A 115 -12.25 -14.81 8.76
C ASN A 115 -13.26 -14.74 9.90
N GLY A 116 -14.54 -14.92 9.60
CA GLY A 116 -15.59 -14.97 10.62
C GLY A 116 -15.33 -16.04 11.67
N ARG A 117 -14.87 -17.23 11.28
CA ARG A 117 -14.55 -18.31 12.22
C ARG A 117 -13.26 -18.05 13.00
N LEU A 118 -12.23 -17.52 12.37
CA LEU A 118 -10.97 -17.17 13.04
C LEU A 118 -11.19 -16.08 14.10
N ASN A 119 -11.98 -15.07 13.78
CA ASN A 119 -12.30 -13.95 14.69
C ASN A 119 -13.17 -14.39 15.87
N ASN A 120 -14.07 -15.35 15.67
CA ASN A 120 -14.91 -15.91 16.72
C ASN A 120 -14.23 -17.01 17.55
N CYS A 121 -13.00 -17.42 17.18
CA CYS A 121 -12.26 -18.45 17.91
C CYS A 121 -11.58 -17.89 19.17
N ARG A 122 -11.75 -18.58 20.30
CA ARG A 122 -11.24 -18.19 21.63
C ARG A 122 -9.72 -18.31 21.77
N ALA A 123 -9.05 -19.12 20.95
CA ALA A 123 -7.61 -19.30 20.99
C ALA A 123 -6.90 -17.97 20.71
N ARG A 124 -5.87 -17.64 21.52
CA ARG A 124 -5.15 -16.37 21.35
C ARG A 124 -4.04 -16.43 20.30
N ASN A 125 -3.55 -17.61 19.97
CA ASN A 125 -2.46 -17.80 19.01
C ASN A 125 -2.96 -18.62 17.84
N LYS A 126 -3.17 -17.96 16.70
CA LYS A 126 -3.62 -18.61 15.47
C LYS A 126 -2.74 -18.18 14.30
N LEU A 127 -2.30 -19.14 13.50
CA LEU A 127 -1.54 -18.91 12.26
C LEU A 127 -2.34 -19.46 11.07
N LEU A 128 -2.57 -18.62 10.07
CA LEU A 128 -3.13 -19.02 8.78
C LEU A 128 -2.06 -18.88 7.70
N LEU A 129 -1.76 -19.99 7.01
CA LEU A 129 -0.87 -20.06 5.87
C LEU A 129 -1.70 -20.29 4.60
N LEU A 130 -1.64 -19.38 3.64
CA LEU A 130 -2.39 -19.46 2.39
C LEU A 130 -1.43 -19.60 1.21
N ASP A 131 -1.36 -20.81 0.65
CA ASP A 131 -0.63 -21.11 -0.57
C ASP A 131 -1.58 -21.29 -1.75
N CYS A 132 -2.16 -20.17 -2.19
CA CYS A 132 -3.07 -20.13 -3.34
C CYS A 132 -2.90 -18.83 -4.14
N CYS A 133 -3.33 -18.86 -5.41
CA CYS A 133 -3.40 -17.67 -6.26
C CYS A 133 -4.27 -16.59 -5.61
N TYR A 134 -3.89 -15.33 -5.72
CA TYR A 134 -4.63 -14.19 -5.14
C TYR A 134 -4.80 -14.22 -3.62
N SER A 135 -4.05 -15.06 -2.91
CA SER A 135 -4.01 -15.10 -1.44
C SER A 135 -3.74 -13.72 -0.83
N GLY A 136 -3.01 -12.84 -1.55
CA GLY A 136 -2.79 -11.46 -1.13
C GLY A 136 -4.03 -10.58 -1.00
N ALA A 137 -5.19 -10.97 -1.55
CA ALA A 137 -6.47 -10.27 -1.42
C ALA A 137 -7.28 -10.69 -0.18
N PHE A 138 -6.72 -11.57 0.65
CA PHE A 138 -7.29 -11.91 1.94
C PHE A 138 -7.10 -10.73 2.91
N ASP A 139 -8.15 -9.93 3.14
CA ASP A 139 -8.15 -8.91 4.20
C ASP A 139 -8.76 -9.48 5.49
N PRO A 140 -7.95 -9.75 6.53
CA PRO A 140 -8.44 -10.32 7.77
C PRO A 140 -9.21 -9.28 8.64
N ARG A 141 -9.24 -7.99 8.24
CA ARG A 141 -9.98 -6.90 8.92
C ARG A 141 -11.41 -6.70 8.40
N ALA A 142 -11.78 -7.34 7.28
CA ALA A 142 -13.12 -7.25 6.73
C ALA A 142 -14.16 -7.92 7.66
N LYS A 143 -14.99 -7.11 8.32
CA LYS A 143 -16.08 -7.60 9.18
C LYS A 143 -17.29 -8.01 8.33
N GLY A 144 -17.68 -9.28 8.37
CA GLY A 144 -19.05 -9.69 8.05
C GLY A 144 -20.00 -9.36 9.20
N LEU A 145 -21.14 -8.71 8.93
CA LEU A 145 -22.22 -8.45 9.90
C LEU A 145 -23.06 -9.73 10.18
N PRO A 146 -23.80 -9.88 11.32
CA PRO A 146 -24.21 -8.83 12.27
C PRO A 146 -24.10 -9.11 13.80
N SER A 147 -24.30 -7.99 14.53
CA SER A 147 -24.91 -7.80 15.86
C SER A 147 -24.01 -7.31 17.02
N ALA A 148 -24.59 -6.36 17.75
CA ALA A 148 -23.99 -5.52 18.77
C ALA A 148 -23.55 -6.33 20.00
N GLY A 149 -22.27 -6.22 20.36
CA GLY A 149 -21.68 -6.84 21.55
C GLY A 149 -20.16 -7.05 21.50
N ILE A 150 -19.54 -6.92 20.32
CA ILE A 150 -18.15 -7.37 20.07
C ILE A 150 -17.07 -6.32 20.42
N ALA A 151 -17.44 -5.11 20.84
CA ALA A 151 -16.46 -4.07 21.19
C ALA A 151 -15.48 -4.51 22.31
N GLU A 152 -15.87 -5.48 23.14
CA GLU A 152 -15.02 -6.04 24.21
C GLU A 152 -14.13 -7.23 23.78
N HIS A 153 -14.40 -7.86 22.61
CA HIS A 153 -13.69 -9.06 22.16
C HIS A 153 -12.54 -8.78 21.17
N LEU A 154 -12.58 -7.66 20.45
CA LEU A 154 -11.60 -7.29 19.42
C LEU A 154 -10.19 -6.99 19.96
N GLY A 155 -10.04 -6.78 21.27
CA GLY A 155 -8.74 -6.55 21.91
C GLY A 155 -8.02 -7.79 22.44
N ARG A 156 -8.52 -9.02 22.20
CA ARG A 156 -8.07 -10.21 22.96
C ARG A 156 -7.65 -11.44 22.14
N THR A 157 -7.69 -11.41 20.80
CA THR A 157 -7.35 -12.56 19.93
C THR A 157 -6.20 -12.21 18.98
N GLY A 158 -5.11 -12.98 19.02
CA GLY A 158 -3.97 -12.88 18.10
C GLY A 158 -4.13 -13.81 16.90
N THR A 159 -4.21 -13.26 15.70
CA THR A 159 -4.22 -14.02 14.44
C THR A 159 -3.12 -13.49 13.52
N ALA A 160 -2.22 -14.36 13.11
CA ALA A 160 -1.25 -14.07 12.06
C ALA A 160 -1.67 -14.77 10.76
N VAL A 161 -1.51 -14.07 9.63
CA VAL A 161 -1.78 -14.60 8.29
C VAL A 161 -0.53 -14.42 7.45
N ILE A 162 -0.05 -15.48 6.79
CA ILE A 162 1.03 -15.42 5.79
C ILE A 162 0.48 -15.95 4.47
N THR A 163 0.64 -15.19 3.39
CA THR A 163 0.19 -15.56 2.04
C THR A 163 1.38 -15.78 1.12
N SER A 164 1.23 -16.68 0.14
CA SER A 164 2.29 -16.95 -0.85
C SER A 164 2.41 -15.90 -1.95
N THR A 165 1.42 -15.00 -2.12
CA THR A 165 1.39 -13.97 -3.18
C THR A 165 0.88 -12.61 -2.69
N ASN A 166 1.07 -11.55 -3.50
CA ASN A 166 0.41 -10.26 -3.35
C ASN A 166 -0.91 -10.18 -4.16
N GLU A 167 -1.73 -9.13 -3.98
CA GLU A 167 -3.10 -9.01 -4.55
C GLU A 167 -3.22 -9.18 -6.08
N LEU A 168 -2.11 -9.07 -6.81
CA LEU A 168 -2.02 -9.00 -8.27
C LEU A 168 -1.23 -10.16 -8.91
N GLN A 169 -0.67 -11.08 -8.11
CA GLN A 169 0.22 -12.15 -8.60
C GLN A 169 -0.43 -13.54 -8.55
N LEU A 170 -0.13 -14.35 -9.58
CA LEU A 170 -0.44 -15.78 -9.62
C LEU A 170 0.57 -16.56 -8.76
N ALA A 171 0.11 -17.63 -8.09
CA ALA A 171 1.02 -18.56 -7.44
C ALA A 171 1.75 -19.41 -8.51
N TRP A 172 3.07 -19.55 -8.40
CA TRP A 172 3.90 -20.14 -9.46
C TRP A 172 4.43 -21.52 -9.05
N GLU A 173 4.15 -22.54 -9.87
CA GLU A 173 4.90 -23.81 -9.89
C GLU A 173 6.16 -23.60 -10.77
N GLY A 174 7.33 -24.11 -10.36
CA GLY A 174 8.66 -23.74 -10.89
C GLY A 174 8.85 -23.67 -12.42
N ASP A 175 9.96 -23.05 -12.84
CA ASP A 175 10.34 -22.69 -14.22
C ASP A 175 9.94 -23.71 -15.32
N ARG A 176 8.75 -23.53 -15.94
CA ARG A 176 8.47 -23.57 -17.40
C ARG A 176 6.97 -23.64 -17.71
N LEU A 177 6.52 -22.82 -18.66
CA LEU A 177 5.30 -23.09 -19.44
C LEU A 177 5.57 -24.24 -20.41
N THR A 178 4.69 -25.25 -20.35
CA THR A 178 4.48 -26.38 -21.27
C THR A 178 5.65 -27.34 -21.51
N ASP A 179 5.49 -28.60 -21.10
CA ASP A 179 5.73 -29.68 -22.05
C ASP A 179 4.89 -30.94 -21.76
N ARG A 180 4.38 -31.54 -22.84
CA ARG A 180 3.78 -32.88 -22.85
C ARG A 180 4.92 -33.89 -22.67
N GLY A 181 5.10 -34.44 -21.46
CA GLY A 181 5.99 -35.59 -21.23
C GLY A 181 6.67 -35.54 -19.86
N GLY A 182 6.51 -36.61 -19.07
CA GLY A 182 6.76 -36.62 -17.63
C GLY A 182 8.19 -36.31 -17.16
N ASN A 183 8.29 -35.68 -15.98
CA ASN A 183 8.87 -36.32 -14.79
C ASN A 183 8.37 -35.63 -13.49
N ALA A 184 8.44 -36.37 -12.39
CA ALA A 184 7.63 -36.27 -11.19
C ALA A 184 8.07 -35.23 -10.12
N ALA A 185 7.13 -34.92 -9.21
CA ALA A 185 7.33 -34.42 -7.84
C ALA A 185 7.98 -33.03 -7.67
N THR A 186 7.20 -31.96 -7.83
CA THR A 186 7.63 -30.61 -7.37
C THR A 186 6.57 -29.99 -6.46
N MET A 187 6.98 -29.65 -5.24
CA MET A 187 6.21 -28.84 -4.29
C MET A 187 6.09 -27.40 -4.80
N SER A 188 5.17 -26.62 -4.24
CA SER A 188 5.10 -25.19 -4.51
C SER A 188 6.38 -24.48 -4.04
N VAL A 189 6.72 -23.36 -4.67
CA VAL A 189 7.91 -22.58 -4.28
C VAL A 189 7.79 -22.05 -2.85
N PHE A 190 6.60 -21.56 -2.46
CA PHE A 190 6.36 -21.07 -1.11
C PHE A 190 6.46 -22.19 -0.07
N THR A 191 5.78 -23.31 -0.28
CA THR A 191 5.72 -24.39 0.71
C THR A 191 7.03 -25.16 0.80
N SER A 192 7.76 -25.31 -0.31
CA SER A 192 9.12 -25.88 -0.27
C SER A 192 10.07 -25.04 0.57
N VAL A 193 9.97 -23.70 0.52
CA VAL A 193 10.75 -22.79 1.36
C VAL A 193 10.33 -22.90 2.82
N VAL A 194 9.03 -22.85 3.11
CA VAL A 194 8.51 -22.99 4.49
C VAL A 194 8.97 -24.32 5.11
N VAL A 195 8.81 -25.43 4.40
CA VAL A 195 9.23 -26.76 4.85
C VAL A 195 10.75 -26.84 5.02
N GLU A 196 11.54 -26.32 4.09
CA GLU A 196 13.01 -26.27 4.27
C GLU A 196 13.39 -25.47 5.51
N GLY A 197 12.81 -24.29 5.70
CA GLY A 197 13.11 -23.41 6.82
C GLY A 197 12.82 -24.06 8.17
N LEU A 198 11.65 -24.69 8.29
CA LEU A 198 11.24 -25.39 9.52
C LEU A 198 12.06 -26.67 9.74
N ARG A 199 12.27 -27.49 8.70
CA ARG A 199 12.97 -28.78 8.80
C ARG A 199 14.46 -28.64 9.07
N THR A 200 15.10 -27.65 8.45
CA THR A 200 16.54 -27.40 8.62
C THR A 200 16.85 -26.49 9.79
N GLY A 201 15.84 -25.81 10.34
CA GLY A 201 16.02 -24.77 11.34
C GLY A 201 16.58 -23.46 10.78
N LYS A 202 16.84 -23.33 9.48
CA LYS A 202 17.33 -22.07 8.87
C LYS A 202 16.33 -20.92 8.99
N ALA A 203 15.06 -21.22 9.25
CA ALA A 203 14.07 -20.20 9.53
C ALA A 203 14.29 -19.51 10.88
N ASP A 204 14.97 -20.13 11.84
CA ASP A 204 15.38 -19.52 13.12
C ASP A 204 16.45 -18.46 12.86
N ARG A 205 16.02 -17.20 12.69
CA ARG A 205 16.90 -16.11 12.24
C ARG A 205 17.69 -15.49 13.37
N ASP A 206 17.16 -15.53 14.59
CA ASP A 206 17.83 -15.00 15.78
C ASP A 206 18.62 -16.08 16.55
N ALA A 207 18.53 -17.34 16.11
CA ALA A 207 19.21 -18.50 16.65
C ALA A 207 18.85 -18.77 18.12
N ASP A 208 17.62 -18.48 18.52
CA ASP A 208 17.11 -18.71 19.88
C ASP A 208 16.63 -20.17 20.11
N GLY A 209 16.70 -21.00 19.05
CA GLY A 209 16.27 -22.40 19.04
C GLY A 209 14.78 -22.56 18.72
N ARG A 210 14.08 -21.49 18.36
CA ARG A 210 12.66 -21.45 18.05
C ARG A 210 12.46 -20.71 16.72
N VAL A 211 11.43 -21.11 15.99
CA VAL A 211 11.01 -20.42 14.77
C VAL A 211 9.68 -19.76 15.09
N CYS A 212 9.66 -18.45 15.29
CA CYS A 212 8.40 -17.71 15.45
C CYS A 212 7.75 -17.40 14.09
N VAL A 213 6.55 -16.84 14.10
CA VAL A 213 5.85 -16.42 12.87
C VAL A 213 6.66 -15.38 12.08
N ASP A 214 7.36 -14.47 12.77
CA ASP A 214 8.16 -13.41 12.13
C ASP A 214 9.42 -13.97 11.47
N ASP A 215 10.09 -14.89 12.15
CA ASP A 215 11.21 -15.66 11.64
C ASP A 215 10.84 -16.39 10.35
N LEU A 216 9.73 -17.14 10.41
CA LEU A 216 9.23 -17.91 9.28
C LEU A 216 8.88 -17.01 8.09
N PHE A 217 8.20 -15.88 8.33
CA PHE A 217 7.83 -14.94 7.27
C PHE A 217 9.05 -14.31 6.60
N HIS A 218 10.00 -13.80 7.39
CA HIS A 218 11.16 -13.14 6.82
C HIS A 218 12.10 -14.13 6.12
N TYR A 219 12.31 -15.32 6.70
CA TYR A 219 13.05 -16.38 6.03
C TYR A 219 12.38 -16.75 4.70
N ALA A 220 11.07 -16.95 4.69
CA ALA A 220 10.35 -17.29 3.47
C ALA A 220 10.47 -16.19 2.41
N SER A 221 10.36 -14.93 2.80
CA SER A 221 10.50 -13.77 1.91
C SER A 221 11.90 -13.68 1.30
N ASP A 222 12.95 -13.81 2.12
CA ASP A 222 14.34 -13.73 1.69
C ASP A 222 14.72 -14.92 0.78
N ALA A 223 14.32 -16.14 1.16
CA ALA A 223 14.62 -17.35 0.40
C ALA A 223 13.87 -17.41 -0.93
N MET A 224 12.63 -16.92 -1.00
CA MET A 224 11.89 -16.79 -2.26
C MET A 224 12.51 -15.71 -3.18
N ALA A 225 12.94 -14.58 -2.62
CA ALA A 225 13.65 -13.54 -3.38
C ALA A 225 14.99 -14.06 -3.93
N ALA A 226 15.76 -14.81 -3.13
CA ALA A 226 17.01 -15.41 -3.56
C ALA A 226 16.84 -16.46 -4.68
N ARG A 227 15.69 -17.13 -4.74
CA ARG A 227 15.32 -18.07 -5.81
C ARG A 227 14.78 -17.39 -7.07
N GLY A 228 14.71 -16.06 -7.11
CA GLY A 228 14.14 -15.30 -8.23
C GLY A 228 12.63 -15.55 -8.40
N ALA A 229 11.93 -15.98 -7.36
CA ALA A 229 10.51 -16.25 -7.43
C ALA A 229 9.72 -14.96 -7.72
N ARG A 230 8.78 -15.00 -8.67
CA ARG A 230 7.89 -13.88 -9.01
C ARG A 230 6.85 -13.58 -7.92
N GLN A 231 6.79 -14.41 -6.87
CA GLN A 231 5.85 -14.33 -5.76
C GLN A 231 6.44 -13.47 -4.62
N THR A 232 5.66 -12.55 -4.07
CA THR A 232 6.04 -11.78 -2.88
C THR A 232 5.11 -12.12 -1.71
N PRO A 233 5.59 -12.89 -0.70
CA PRO A 233 4.79 -13.19 0.49
C PRO A 233 4.32 -11.93 1.22
N ARG A 234 3.13 -11.98 1.80
CA ARG A 234 2.60 -10.91 2.67
C ARG A 234 2.26 -11.48 4.04
N ARG A 235 2.26 -10.59 5.04
CA ARG A 235 1.92 -10.92 6.42
C ARG A 235 0.96 -9.90 7.00
N TRP A 236 -0.01 -10.38 7.77
CA TRP A 236 -0.89 -9.56 8.61
C TRP A 236 -0.88 -10.10 10.02
N VAL A 237 -0.91 -9.19 11.00
CA VAL A 237 -1.14 -9.51 12.41
C VAL A 237 -2.35 -8.73 12.89
N LEU A 238 -3.29 -9.45 13.50
CA LEU A 238 -4.46 -8.90 14.15
C LEU A 238 -4.39 -9.19 15.64
N GLY A 239 -4.51 -8.15 16.48
CA GLY A 239 -4.35 -8.23 17.93
C GLY A 239 -2.94 -7.86 18.42
N SER A 240 -2.67 -8.05 19.73
CA SER A 240 -1.30 -7.94 20.28
C SER A 240 -0.38 -8.94 19.58
N GLU A 241 0.87 -8.56 19.30
CA GLU A 241 1.90 -9.34 18.59
C GLU A 241 1.72 -10.84 18.79
N ALA A 242 1.31 -11.54 17.73
CA ALA A 242 1.08 -12.98 17.76
C ALA A 242 2.43 -13.68 17.94
N SER A 243 2.84 -13.90 19.20
CA SER A 243 4.12 -14.51 19.59
C SER A 243 4.14 -16.04 19.42
N MET A 244 3.42 -16.57 18.42
CA MET A 244 3.29 -18.02 18.22
C MET A 244 4.61 -18.60 17.73
N VAL A 245 5.11 -19.62 18.42
CA VAL A 245 6.23 -20.43 17.97
C VAL A 245 5.68 -21.49 17.02
N VAL A 246 6.22 -21.56 15.81
CA VAL A 246 5.80 -22.50 14.77
C VAL A 246 6.63 -23.79 14.84
N ALA A 247 7.93 -23.71 15.12
CA ALA A 247 8.78 -24.89 15.27
C ALA A 247 9.92 -24.67 16.27
N ARG A 248 10.55 -25.77 16.68
CA ARG A 248 11.85 -25.80 17.37
C ARG A 248 12.95 -26.15 16.37
N SER A 249 14.12 -25.54 16.54
CA SER A 249 15.28 -25.75 15.67
C SER A 249 16.33 -26.62 16.35
N ALA A 250 16.67 -27.76 15.74
CA ALA A 250 17.75 -28.63 16.20
C ALA A 250 19.15 -28.19 15.72
N ALA A 251 19.24 -27.17 14.85
CA ALA A 251 20.49 -26.65 14.29
C ALA A 251 21.31 -25.79 15.28
N ALA A 252 21.19 -26.09 16.58
CA ALA A 252 22.06 -25.55 17.62
C ALA A 252 23.45 -26.22 17.52
N GLY A 253 24.27 -25.76 16.57
CA GLY A 253 25.58 -26.30 16.26
C GLY A 253 26.62 -25.23 15.91
N THR A 254 27.26 -24.67 16.94
CA THR A 254 28.59 -24.01 16.97
C THR A 254 28.86 -22.83 16.02
N ARG A 255 28.43 -21.63 16.42
CA ARG A 255 29.35 -20.47 16.42
C ARG A 255 30.13 -20.50 17.73
N PRO A 256 31.37 -19.96 17.81
CA PRO A 256 32.00 -19.73 19.10
C PRO A 256 30.98 -18.97 19.93
N VAL A 257 30.77 -19.40 21.17
CA VAL A 257 29.92 -18.75 22.15
C VAL A 257 30.14 -17.24 22.06
N ALA A 258 29.27 -16.54 21.32
CA ALA A 258 28.76 -15.30 21.86
C ALA A 258 28.08 -15.77 23.12
N ALA A 259 28.49 -15.19 24.25
CA ALA A 259 28.00 -15.50 25.57
C ALA A 259 26.48 -15.81 25.55
N PRO A 260 25.97 -16.68 26.44
CA PRO A 260 24.53 -16.90 26.57
C PRO A 260 23.83 -15.55 26.39
N ALA A 261 22.70 -15.49 25.66
CA ALA A 261 21.75 -14.37 25.85
C ALA A 261 21.75 -14.20 27.36
N PRO A 262 22.22 -13.04 27.87
CA PRO A 262 22.73 -13.07 29.21
C PRO A 262 21.53 -13.49 30.08
N HIS A 263 21.72 -13.53 31.38
CA HIS A 263 20.64 -12.97 32.19
C HIS A 263 20.11 -11.69 31.48
N VAL A 264 18.99 -11.09 31.84
CA VAL A 264 19.02 -9.63 31.69
C VAL A 264 20.13 -9.19 32.66
N SER A 265 21.42 -9.34 32.28
CA SER A 265 22.42 -8.38 32.60
C SER A 265 21.85 -7.18 31.91
N VAL A 266 21.07 -6.44 32.70
CA VAL A 266 21.02 -5.01 32.53
C VAL A 266 22.49 -4.67 32.35
N PRO A 267 22.97 -4.34 31.12
CA PRO A 267 24.37 -3.99 30.93
C PRO A 267 24.66 -3.00 32.05
N PRO A 268 25.67 -3.24 32.90
CA PRO A 268 25.78 -2.62 34.21
C PRO A 268 25.37 -1.17 34.07
N MET A 269 24.20 -0.85 34.63
CA MET A 269 23.42 0.29 34.15
C MET A 269 24.37 1.47 34.11
N PRO A 270 24.78 1.93 32.92
CA PRO A 270 25.75 2.99 32.89
C PRO A 270 25.12 4.15 33.65
N PRO A 271 25.91 5.01 34.32
CA PRO A 271 25.36 6.23 34.92
C PRO A 271 24.37 6.84 33.94
N ARG A 272 23.18 7.26 34.39
CA ARG A 272 22.05 7.65 33.50
C ARG A 272 22.50 8.51 32.32
N ASP A 273 23.48 9.37 32.56
CA ASP A 273 24.14 10.23 31.57
C ASP A 273 24.76 9.47 30.37
N ARG A 274 25.42 8.33 30.60
CA ARG A 274 26.03 7.50 29.55
C ARG A 274 24.99 6.71 28.74
N ARG A 275 23.85 6.31 29.35
CA ARG A 275 22.73 5.70 28.61
C ARG A 275 22.12 6.71 27.62
N ALA A 276 21.76 7.89 28.12
CA ALA A 276 21.17 8.96 27.30
C ALA A 276 22.12 9.41 26.18
N TYR A 277 23.43 9.42 26.48
CA TYR A 277 24.48 9.70 25.50
C TYR A 277 24.52 8.65 24.37
N GLU A 278 24.52 7.36 24.69
CA GLU A 278 24.59 6.29 23.68
C GLU A 278 23.34 6.23 22.80
N ILE A 279 22.14 6.39 23.37
CA ILE A 279 20.88 6.48 22.58
C ILE A 279 20.94 7.69 21.65
N HIS A 280 21.37 8.85 22.16
CA HIS A 280 21.50 10.04 21.32
C HIS A 280 22.55 9.87 20.21
N ALA A 281 23.63 9.12 20.46
CA ALA A 281 24.63 8.81 19.44
C ALA A 281 24.03 8.00 18.27
N GLY A 282 23.09 7.09 18.54
CA GLY A 282 22.33 6.39 17.50
C GLY A 282 21.52 7.32 16.60
N VAL A 283 20.77 8.25 17.20
CA VAL A 283 20.02 9.28 16.45
C VAL A 283 20.97 10.19 15.67
N SER A 284 22.10 10.55 16.28
CA SER A 284 23.12 11.41 15.64
C SER A 284 23.75 10.73 14.43
N ALA A 285 24.06 9.43 14.52
CA ALA A 285 24.58 8.66 13.39
C ALA A 285 23.59 8.63 12.22
N ALA A 286 22.29 8.46 12.51
CA ALA A 286 21.24 8.55 11.50
C ALA A 286 21.17 9.94 10.85
N ALA A 287 21.20 11.00 11.67
CA ALA A 287 21.20 12.37 11.21
C ALA A 287 22.40 12.69 10.31
N ASP A 288 23.60 12.29 10.70
CA ASP A 288 24.83 12.55 9.95
C ASP A 288 24.87 11.79 8.63
N ALA A 289 24.35 10.55 8.59
CA ALA A 289 24.27 9.76 7.37
C ALA A 289 23.39 10.38 6.28
N ILE A 290 22.35 11.13 6.67
CA ILE A 290 21.39 11.75 5.73
C ILE A 290 21.52 13.26 5.61
N ARG A 291 22.33 13.92 6.45
CA ARG A 291 22.52 15.38 6.44
C ARG A 291 22.90 15.89 5.05
N GLY A 292 23.78 15.16 4.37
CA GLY A 292 24.22 15.49 3.01
C GLY A 292 23.14 15.33 1.94
N THR A 293 22.05 14.60 2.20
CA THR A 293 20.98 14.34 1.22
C THR A 293 19.89 15.40 1.24
N VAL A 294 19.98 16.41 2.11
CA VAL A 294 18.94 17.44 2.30
C VAL A 294 19.12 18.60 1.32
N GLY A 295 18.02 19.00 0.67
CA GLY A 295 17.97 20.16 -0.21
C GLY A 295 18.17 19.84 -1.70
N PRO A 296 18.09 20.86 -2.57
CA PRO A 296 18.20 20.68 -4.01
C PRO A 296 19.66 20.41 -4.45
N VAL A 297 20.65 21.01 -3.78
CA VAL A 297 22.10 20.81 -4.03
C VAL A 297 22.64 19.69 -3.13
N ARG A 298 21.92 18.56 -3.09
CA ARG A 298 22.23 17.42 -2.22
C ARG A 298 23.35 16.55 -2.74
N ARG A 299 24.05 15.89 -1.82
CA ARG A 299 24.94 14.76 -2.06
C ARG A 299 24.17 13.45 -1.95
N PHE A 300 24.76 12.38 -2.48
CA PHE A 300 24.21 11.03 -2.38
C PHE A 300 24.92 10.25 -1.27
N ALA A 301 24.15 9.47 -0.52
CA ALA A 301 24.71 8.42 0.32
C ALA A 301 25.23 7.28 -0.57
N VAL A 302 26.34 6.68 -0.16
CA VAL A 302 26.87 5.47 -0.80
C VAL A 302 26.78 4.34 0.21
N ILE A 303 26.00 3.32 -0.14
CA ILE A 303 25.72 2.16 0.69
C ILE A 303 26.43 0.97 0.07
N GLN A 304 27.29 0.30 0.84
CA GLN A 304 27.80 -1.00 0.45
C GLN A 304 26.79 -2.06 0.86
N THR A 305 26.24 -2.78 -0.10
CA THR A 305 25.30 -3.88 0.14
C THR A 305 26.04 -5.14 0.57
N ALA A 306 25.32 -6.13 1.12
CA ALA A 306 25.91 -7.35 1.67
C ALA A 306 26.69 -8.19 0.64
N ASP A 307 26.36 -8.07 -0.65
CA ASP A 307 27.06 -8.70 -1.78
C ASP A 307 28.29 -7.89 -2.25
N GLY A 308 28.61 -6.79 -1.58
CA GLY A 308 29.76 -5.94 -1.88
C GLY A 308 29.54 -4.88 -2.96
N THR A 309 28.34 -4.79 -3.55
CA THR A 309 28.02 -3.73 -4.52
C THR A 309 27.84 -2.38 -3.84
N LEU A 310 28.10 -1.29 -4.57
CA LEU A 310 27.94 0.08 -4.07
C LEU A 310 26.67 0.70 -4.66
N LEU A 311 25.68 0.91 -3.81
CA LEU A 311 24.44 1.60 -4.13
C LEU A 311 24.57 3.08 -3.80
N ARG A 312 24.43 3.94 -4.82
CA ARG A 312 24.33 5.40 -4.63
C ARG A 312 22.86 5.79 -4.50
N THR A 313 22.48 6.50 -3.43
CA THR A 313 21.08 6.88 -3.20
C THR A 313 20.93 8.25 -2.55
N ALA A 314 19.84 8.96 -2.90
CA ALA A 314 19.38 10.16 -2.20
C ALA A 314 18.22 9.86 -1.23
N ASP A 315 17.81 8.58 -1.14
CA ASP A 315 16.76 8.13 -0.25
C ASP A 315 17.29 8.05 1.20
N SER A 316 16.82 8.99 2.04
CA SER A 316 17.18 9.05 3.46
C SER A 316 16.78 7.79 4.23
N ALA A 317 15.69 7.13 3.86
CA ALA A 317 15.25 5.90 4.52
C ALA A 317 16.14 4.72 4.14
N ALA A 318 16.59 4.64 2.88
CA ALA A 318 17.56 3.63 2.48
C ALA A 318 18.88 3.82 3.23
N ALA A 319 19.35 5.07 3.34
CA ALA A 319 20.57 5.42 4.06
C ALA A 319 20.49 5.07 5.56
N VAL A 320 19.41 5.46 6.26
CA VAL A 320 19.24 5.14 7.70
C VAL A 320 19.06 3.64 7.94
N ARG A 321 18.37 2.92 7.05
CA ARG A 321 18.23 1.47 7.17
C ARG A 321 19.56 0.73 7.09
N ALA A 322 20.48 1.20 6.24
CA ALA A 322 21.79 0.57 6.05
C ALA A 322 22.76 0.71 7.23
N LEU A 323 22.49 1.61 8.18
CA LEU A 323 23.35 1.81 9.35
C LEU A 323 23.32 0.59 10.30
N THR A 324 24.47 0.27 10.87
CA THR A 324 24.59 -0.75 11.91
C THR A 324 24.94 -0.09 13.25
N PRO A 325 24.27 -0.45 14.35
CA PRO A 325 24.51 0.19 15.64
C PRO A 325 25.81 -0.32 16.29
N ALA A 326 26.56 0.59 16.92
CA ALA A 326 27.80 0.27 17.63
C ALA A 326 27.56 -0.40 19.00
N THR A 327 26.44 -0.06 19.66
CA THR A 327 26.01 -0.62 20.95
C THR A 327 24.50 -0.86 20.93
N ALA A 328 23.99 -1.69 21.84
CA ALA A 328 22.55 -1.91 21.98
C ALA A 328 21.78 -0.61 22.27
N TRP A 329 22.35 0.30 23.09
CA TRP A 329 21.76 1.60 23.38
C TRP A 329 21.75 2.53 22.16
N ALA A 330 22.84 2.54 21.37
CA ALA A 330 22.85 3.24 20.09
C ALA A 330 21.85 2.63 19.09
N GLY A 331 21.59 1.32 19.18
CA GLY A 331 20.54 0.62 18.44
C GLY A 331 19.17 1.24 18.67
N LEU A 332 18.77 1.43 19.92
CA LEU A 332 17.48 2.06 20.25
C LEU A 332 17.34 3.47 19.65
N GLY A 333 18.42 4.26 19.66
CA GLY A 333 18.42 5.57 19.03
C GLY A 333 18.32 5.51 17.50
N LEU A 334 18.97 4.54 16.88
CA LEU A 334 18.88 4.32 15.44
C LEU A 334 17.49 3.84 15.02
N ASP A 335 16.88 2.95 15.80
CA ASP A 335 15.52 2.45 15.55
C ASP A 335 14.48 3.57 15.68
N LEU A 336 14.64 4.45 16.68
CA LEU A 336 13.82 5.67 16.78
C LEU A 336 13.89 6.53 15.50
N ALA A 337 15.08 6.68 14.92
CA ALA A 337 15.25 7.42 13.67
C ALA A 337 14.63 6.68 12.46
N ARG A 338 14.73 5.35 12.40
CA ARG A 338 14.10 4.51 11.36
C ARG A 338 12.59 4.61 11.40
N ASP A 339 12.01 4.56 12.59
CA ASP A 339 10.57 4.67 12.80
C ASP A 339 10.08 6.06 12.40
N LEU A 340 10.80 7.12 12.80
CA LEU A 340 10.49 8.49 12.39
C LEU A 340 10.49 8.64 10.86
N VAL A 341 11.51 8.12 10.16
CA VAL A 341 11.56 8.18 8.70
C VAL A 341 10.42 7.40 8.07
N THR A 342 10.06 6.23 8.62
CA THR A 342 8.96 5.41 8.13
C THR A 342 7.62 6.11 8.29
N ARG A 343 7.36 6.74 9.45
CA ARG A 343 6.17 7.54 9.71
C ARG A 343 6.05 8.71 8.73
N MET A 344 7.13 9.47 8.54
CA MET A 344 7.14 10.61 7.61
C MET A 344 6.85 10.19 6.17
N ARG A 345 7.37 9.04 5.74
CA ARG A 345 7.07 8.48 4.40
C ARG A 345 5.62 8.10 4.24
N ALA A 346 5.05 7.42 5.23
CA ALA A 346 3.66 7.01 5.21
C ALA A 346 2.70 8.22 5.17
N GLN A 347 3.07 9.33 5.82
CA GLN A 347 2.23 10.53 5.89
C GLN A 347 2.34 11.43 4.66
N SER A 348 3.56 11.71 4.20
CA SER A 348 3.80 12.86 3.31
C SER A 348 4.83 12.61 2.20
N CYS A 349 5.47 11.43 2.16
CA CYS A 349 6.54 11.04 1.23
C CYS A 349 7.74 12.01 1.11
N ASP A 350 7.78 13.06 1.93
CA ASP A 350 8.80 14.10 2.01
C ASP A 350 9.03 14.51 3.48
N GLY A 351 10.05 15.33 3.74
CA GLY A 351 10.34 15.89 5.06
C GLY A 351 11.05 14.94 6.03
N ALA A 352 11.25 13.68 5.66
CA ALA A 352 11.83 12.66 6.55
C ALA A 352 13.24 13.01 7.05
N ALA A 353 14.12 13.48 6.16
CA ALA A 353 15.47 13.89 6.55
C ALA A 353 15.44 15.14 7.45
N GLY A 354 14.58 16.12 7.13
CA GLY A 354 14.35 17.29 7.98
C GLY A 354 13.89 16.90 9.38
N ALA A 355 12.96 15.96 9.49
CA ALA A 355 12.43 15.47 10.77
C ALA A 355 13.53 14.88 11.66
N VAL A 356 14.40 14.02 11.12
CA VAL A 356 15.51 13.44 11.87
C VAL A 356 16.52 14.50 12.31
N LEU A 357 16.82 15.50 11.48
CA LEU A 357 17.71 16.61 11.85
C LEU A 357 17.12 17.47 12.97
N VAL A 358 15.82 17.76 12.92
CA VAL A 358 15.12 18.49 13.99
C VAL A 358 15.12 17.65 15.28
N LEU A 359 14.83 16.35 15.20
CA LEU A 359 14.87 15.45 16.35
C LEU A 359 16.26 15.44 16.99
N GLU A 360 17.32 15.18 16.22
CA GLU A 360 18.71 15.18 16.73
C GLU A 360 19.01 16.49 17.46
N SER A 361 18.71 17.63 16.84
CA SER A 361 19.04 18.94 17.42
C SER A 361 18.22 19.25 18.66
N LEU A 362 16.94 18.85 18.69
CA LEU A 362 16.07 18.96 19.86
C LEU A 362 16.67 18.16 21.02
N LEU A 363 16.95 16.88 20.80
CA LEU A 363 17.50 15.99 21.82
C LEU A 363 18.86 16.49 22.33
N ARG A 364 19.74 16.90 21.43
CA ARG A 364 21.04 17.48 21.76
C ARG A 364 20.92 18.71 22.65
N SER A 365 19.93 19.58 22.37
CA SER A 365 19.68 20.81 23.12
C SER A 365 19.03 20.57 24.49
N LEU A 366 18.36 19.43 24.68
CA LEU A 366 17.79 19.04 25.96
C LEU A 366 18.81 18.38 26.91
N ARG A 367 19.94 17.85 26.39
CA ARG A 367 20.96 17.16 27.20
C ARG A 367 21.43 17.95 28.43
N PRO A 368 21.75 19.26 28.35
CA PRO A 368 22.19 20.00 29.53
C PRO A 368 21.11 20.07 30.63
N ALA A 369 19.83 20.17 30.25
CA ALA A 369 18.73 20.21 31.20
C ALA A 369 18.50 18.85 31.88
N LEU A 370 18.64 17.76 31.13
CA LEU A 370 18.60 16.40 31.66
C LEU A 370 19.77 16.14 32.63
N ALA A 371 20.99 16.53 32.26
CA ALA A 371 22.18 16.42 33.11
C ALA A 371 22.07 17.29 34.38
N ALA A 372 21.38 18.42 34.31
CA ALA A 372 21.06 19.26 35.47
C ALA A 372 19.93 18.69 36.36
N GLY A 373 19.38 17.52 36.04
CA GLY A 373 18.36 16.83 36.84
C GLY A 373 16.91 17.15 36.50
N THR A 374 16.64 17.80 35.35
CA THR A 374 15.25 18.02 34.89
C THR A 374 14.59 16.67 34.62
N HIS A 375 13.44 16.42 35.24
CA HIS A 375 12.74 15.14 35.11
C HIS A 375 12.23 14.91 33.67
N PRO A 376 12.61 13.82 32.98
CA PRO A 376 12.23 13.55 31.58
C PRO A 376 10.72 13.57 31.33
N ALA A 377 9.93 12.99 32.25
CA ALA A 377 8.47 12.99 32.14
C ALA A 377 7.84 14.40 32.12
N LEU A 378 8.46 15.41 32.76
CA LEU A 378 7.97 16.80 32.70
C LEU A 378 8.22 17.41 31.31
N LEU A 379 9.39 17.13 30.72
CA LEU A 379 9.68 17.52 29.34
C LEU A 379 8.72 16.82 28.36
N ALA A 380 8.48 15.52 28.54
CA ALA A 380 7.59 14.73 27.68
C ALA A 380 6.15 15.28 27.67
N ARG A 381 5.64 15.71 28.83
CA ARG A 381 4.32 16.37 28.94
C ARG A 381 4.26 17.73 28.25
N GLY A 382 5.38 18.44 28.14
CA GLY A 382 5.46 19.75 27.49
C GLY A 382 5.61 19.68 25.97
N ILE A 383 6.04 18.55 25.40
CA ILE A 383 6.33 18.42 23.96
C ILE A 383 5.13 18.79 23.11
N GLU A 384 3.97 18.19 23.39
CA GLU A 384 2.76 18.40 22.59
C GLU A 384 2.30 19.87 22.60
N THR A 385 2.45 20.54 23.76
CA THR A 385 2.16 21.97 23.88
C THR A 385 3.09 22.82 23.01
N VAL A 386 4.39 22.53 23.03
CA VAL A 386 5.40 23.32 22.32
C VAL A 386 5.37 23.05 20.81
N THR A 387 5.22 21.78 20.39
CA THR A 387 5.09 21.43 18.97
C THR A 387 3.76 21.91 18.40
N GLY A 388 2.67 21.85 19.17
CA GLY A 388 1.37 22.42 18.80
C GLY A 388 1.42 23.94 18.61
N ALA A 389 2.15 24.65 19.48
CA ALA A 389 2.38 26.10 19.33
C ALA A 389 3.21 26.42 18.08
N ALA A 390 4.25 25.63 17.78
CA ALA A 390 5.02 25.77 16.55
C ALA A 390 4.13 25.53 15.30
N GLY A 391 3.31 24.49 15.30
CA GLY A 391 2.37 24.21 14.21
C GLY A 391 1.36 25.33 14.02
N SER A 392 0.84 25.88 15.11
CA SER A 392 -0.06 27.04 15.08
C SER A 392 0.62 28.29 14.51
N GLY A 393 1.92 28.47 14.76
CA GLY A 393 2.72 29.55 14.18
C GLY A 393 2.91 29.46 12.66
N LEU A 394 2.72 28.27 12.07
CA LEU A 394 2.79 28.10 10.61
C LEU A 394 1.50 28.52 9.89
N LEU A 395 0.34 28.44 10.56
CA LEU A 395 -0.97 28.73 9.94
C LEU A 395 -1.04 30.12 9.28
N PRO A 396 -0.59 31.23 9.89
CA PRO A 396 -0.65 32.56 9.27
C PRO A 396 0.27 32.71 8.05
N LEU A 397 1.22 31.80 7.88
CA LEU A 397 2.18 31.80 6.77
C LEU A 397 1.68 30.97 5.58
N ALA A 398 0.66 30.13 5.79
CA ALA A 398 0.13 29.25 4.77
C ALA A 398 -0.59 30.05 3.68
N ARG A 399 -0.35 29.66 2.42
CA ARG A 399 -1.00 30.21 1.24
C ARG A 399 -1.61 29.08 0.42
N GLU A 400 -2.74 29.34 -0.22
CA GLU A 400 -3.29 28.41 -1.19
C GLU A 400 -2.41 28.39 -2.45
N VAL A 401 -2.37 27.24 -3.12
CA VAL A 401 -1.76 27.13 -4.45
C VAL A 401 -2.57 27.98 -5.42
N GLN A 402 -1.94 28.96 -6.06
CA GLN A 402 -2.63 29.91 -6.96
C GLN A 402 -2.39 29.60 -8.43
N SER A 403 -1.31 28.90 -8.75
CA SER A 403 -0.89 28.68 -10.13
C SER A 403 -0.23 27.33 -10.37
N ALA A 404 -0.27 26.88 -11.62
CA ALA A 404 0.52 25.73 -12.07
C ALA A 404 2.04 25.95 -11.88
N LEU A 405 2.51 27.20 -11.86
CA LEU A 405 3.91 27.53 -11.60
C LEU A 405 4.33 27.12 -10.19
N ASP A 406 3.47 27.34 -9.19
CA ASP A 406 3.71 26.93 -7.80
C ASP A 406 3.92 25.41 -7.71
N LEU A 407 3.03 24.63 -8.33
CA LEU A 407 3.13 23.17 -8.38
C LEU A 407 4.38 22.70 -9.11
N ARG A 408 4.76 23.41 -10.18
CA ARG A 408 5.99 23.10 -10.93
C ARG A 408 7.22 23.32 -10.05
N GLN A 409 7.25 24.41 -9.28
CA GLN A 409 8.35 24.72 -8.37
C GLN A 409 8.45 23.68 -7.25
N ILE A 410 7.33 23.30 -6.63
CA ILE A 410 7.28 22.26 -5.59
C ILE A 410 7.77 20.92 -6.16
N GLY A 411 7.21 20.48 -7.28
CA GLY A 411 7.59 19.22 -7.93
C GLY A 411 9.06 19.19 -8.40
N THR A 412 9.59 20.34 -8.85
CA THR A 412 11.01 20.47 -9.22
C THR A 412 11.90 20.42 -7.99
N THR A 413 11.51 21.08 -6.90
CA THR A 413 12.32 21.16 -5.67
C THR A 413 12.48 19.79 -5.03
N VAL A 414 11.39 19.01 -4.93
CA VAL A 414 11.43 17.69 -4.29
C VAL A 414 12.22 16.66 -5.10
N THR A 415 12.14 16.72 -6.44
CA THR A 415 12.81 15.73 -7.31
C THR A 415 14.20 16.15 -7.73
N GLY A 416 14.45 17.46 -7.85
CA GLY A 416 15.59 18.02 -8.57
C GLY A 416 15.47 17.92 -10.10
N ASP A 417 14.32 17.50 -10.64
CA ASP A 417 14.08 17.35 -12.08
C ASP A 417 12.97 18.30 -12.57
N PRO A 418 13.32 19.38 -13.29
CA PRO A 418 12.34 20.33 -13.85
C PRO A 418 11.37 19.71 -14.85
N GLN A 419 11.72 18.59 -15.51
CA GLN A 419 10.80 17.87 -16.39
C GLN A 419 9.72 17.16 -15.60
N VAL A 420 10.07 16.54 -14.46
CA VAL A 420 9.11 15.91 -13.56
C VAL A 420 8.20 16.95 -12.94
N GLY A 421 8.76 18.04 -12.40
CA GLY A 421 7.95 19.15 -11.87
C GLY A 421 7.01 19.74 -12.92
N GLY A 422 7.49 19.89 -14.16
CA GLY A 422 6.69 20.38 -15.28
C GLY A 422 5.51 19.48 -15.63
N ILE A 423 5.75 18.16 -15.78
CA ILE A 423 4.68 17.24 -16.20
C ILE A 423 3.65 17.01 -15.11
N VAL A 424 4.07 16.96 -13.84
CA VAL A 424 3.17 16.80 -12.68
C VAL A 424 2.30 18.04 -12.50
N SER A 425 2.89 19.23 -12.63
CA SER A 425 2.14 20.49 -12.64
C SER A 425 1.07 20.51 -13.73
N GLN A 426 1.43 20.16 -14.98
CA GLN A 426 0.48 20.07 -16.08
C GLN A 426 -0.62 19.04 -15.84
N ALA A 427 -0.28 17.88 -15.26
CA ALA A 427 -1.24 16.84 -14.94
C ALA A 427 -2.27 17.37 -13.92
N LEU A 428 -1.79 17.94 -12.81
CA LEU A 428 -2.64 18.46 -11.73
C LEU A 428 -3.49 19.66 -12.15
N ASP A 429 -2.94 20.56 -12.98
CA ASP A 429 -3.67 21.70 -13.53
C ASP A 429 -4.84 21.25 -14.42
N LYS A 430 -4.62 20.23 -15.26
CA LYS A 430 -5.67 19.70 -16.14
C LYS A 430 -6.75 18.91 -15.41
N VAL A 431 -6.37 18.09 -14.42
CA VAL A 431 -7.35 17.24 -13.70
C VAL A 431 -8.03 17.96 -12.54
N GLY A 432 -7.51 19.13 -12.15
CA GLY A 432 -8.02 19.93 -11.05
C GLY A 432 -7.78 19.32 -9.67
N ARG A 433 -8.34 19.97 -8.65
CA ARG A 433 -8.12 19.64 -7.23
C ARG A 433 -8.48 18.20 -6.86
N GLU A 434 -9.58 17.69 -7.40
CA GLU A 434 -10.11 16.35 -7.10
C GLU A 434 -9.57 15.26 -8.04
N GLY A 435 -8.92 15.63 -9.14
CA GLY A 435 -8.50 14.68 -10.17
C GLY A 435 -7.32 13.81 -9.74
N VAL A 436 -7.17 12.62 -10.31
CA VAL A 436 -6.12 11.65 -9.94
C VAL A 436 -5.04 11.62 -11.01
N VAL A 437 -3.79 11.49 -10.57
CA VAL A 437 -2.63 11.30 -11.46
C VAL A 437 -2.08 9.90 -11.24
N LYS A 438 -2.16 9.05 -12.26
CA LYS A 438 -1.58 7.71 -12.29
C LYS A 438 -0.22 7.74 -12.96
N VAL A 439 0.72 6.94 -12.45
CA VAL A 439 2.07 6.80 -13.04
C VAL A 439 2.21 5.40 -13.62
N GLU A 440 2.55 5.31 -14.91
CA GLU A 440 2.71 4.04 -15.63
C GLU A 440 4.09 3.94 -16.30
N ALA A 441 4.53 2.71 -16.57
CA ALA A 441 5.71 2.46 -17.35
C ALA A 441 5.44 2.71 -18.85
N GLY A 442 6.23 3.58 -19.46
CA GLY A 442 6.20 3.89 -20.89
C GLY A 442 7.24 3.08 -21.67
N THR A 443 6.91 2.77 -22.93
CA THR A 443 7.82 2.10 -23.88
C THR A 443 8.72 3.07 -24.62
N ILE A 444 8.37 4.36 -24.65
CA ILE A 444 9.11 5.43 -25.33
C ILE A 444 9.94 6.19 -24.28
N PRO A 445 11.24 6.47 -24.52
CA PRO A 445 12.05 7.27 -23.62
C PRO A 445 11.45 8.65 -23.35
N GLY A 446 11.49 9.11 -22.10
CA GLY A 446 11.01 10.43 -21.69
C GLY A 446 9.74 10.37 -20.84
N LEU A 447 9.12 11.52 -20.62
CA LEU A 447 7.87 11.66 -19.86
C LEU A 447 6.76 12.08 -20.82
N SER A 448 5.61 11.43 -20.74
CA SER A 448 4.42 11.82 -21.53
C SER A 448 3.17 11.82 -20.66
N LEU A 449 2.26 12.75 -20.96
CA LEU A 449 1.02 12.98 -20.22
C LEU A 449 -0.16 12.82 -21.16
N ARG A 450 -1.13 12.02 -20.74
CA ARG A 450 -2.47 11.99 -21.33
C ARG A 450 -3.48 12.27 -20.24
N VAL A 451 -4.44 13.11 -20.56
CA VAL A 451 -5.61 13.31 -19.72
C VAL A 451 -6.74 12.53 -20.35
N GLU A 452 -7.39 11.73 -19.54
CA GLU A 452 -8.52 10.92 -19.96
C GLU A 452 -9.79 11.74 -19.75
N GLU A 453 -10.29 12.28 -20.86
CA GLU A 453 -11.61 12.94 -20.93
C GLU A 453 -12.75 11.92 -21.08
N ASP A 454 -12.40 10.68 -21.47
CA ASP A 454 -13.32 9.57 -21.65
C ASP A 454 -13.64 8.87 -20.31
N LEU A 455 -14.88 8.43 -20.13
CA LEU A 455 -15.20 7.47 -19.07
C LEU A 455 -14.52 6.14 -19.41
N ARG A 456 -13.47 5.81 -18.66
CA ARG A 456 -12.75 4.54 -18.80
C ARG A 456 -13.14 3.55 -17.72
N LEU A 457 -13.48 2.34 -18.16
CA LEU A 457 -13.73 1.19 -17.32
C LEU A 457 -12.58 0.21 -17.48
N ASP A 458 -11.94 -0.13 -16.37
CA ASP A 458 -10.96 -1.21 -16.32
C ASP A 458 -11.72 -2.54 -16.33
N CYS A 459 -11.33 -3.44 -17.25
CA CYS A 459 -11.79 -4.83 -17.30
C CYS A 459 -13.28 -5.13 -17.57
N PRO A 460 -13.89 -4.64 -18.65
CA PRO A 460 -14.86 -5.48 -19.34
C PRO A 460 -14.09 -6.52 -20.13
N ARG A 461 -14.17 -7.81 -19.76
CA ARG A 461 -13.71 -8.89 -20.64
C ARG A 461 -14.47 -8.75 -21.96
N LEU A 462 -13.76 -8.36 -23.01
CA LEU A 462 -14.34 -8.35 -24.35
C LEU A 462 -14.31 -9.73 -24.94
N LEU A 463 -15.45 -10.11 -25.49
CA LEU A 463 -15.55 -11.29 -26.34
C LEU A 463 -14.72 -11.01 -27.62
N PRO A 464 -13.83 -11.92 -28.04
CA PRO A 464 -12.94 -11.66 -29.16
C PRO A 464 -13.76 -11.45 -30.44
N PRO A 465 -13.46 -10.43 -31.27
CA PRO A 465 -14.07 -10.31 -32.58
C PRO A 465 -13.51 -11.44 -33.46
N SER A 466 -14.39 -12.29 -33.97
CA SER A 466 -14.06 -13.17 -35.08
C SER A 466 -13.88 -12.32 -36.35
N ARG A 467 -12.68 -11.79 -36.59
CA ARG A 467 -12.16 -11.52 -37.93
C ARG A 467 -10.65 -11.25 -37.91
N THR A 468 -9.91 -12.15 -38.55
CA THR A 468 -8.51 -11.99 -38.94
C THR A 468 -8.31 -10.71 -39.76
N GLY A 469 -7.54 -9.73 -39.27
CA GLY A 469 -6.96 -8.68 -40.12
C GLY A 469 -6.80 -7.25 -39.59
N GLU A 470 -7.28 -6.86 -38.41
CA GLU A 470 -7.13 -5.48 -37.91
C GLU A 470 -6.13 -5.34 -36.75
N PRO A 471 -5.46 -4.17 -36.59
CA PRO A 471 -4.34 -3.98 -35.68
C PRO A 471 -4.76 -4.16 -34.21
N ALA A 472 -3.79 -4.34 -33.32
CA ALA A 472 -3.92 -4.68 -31.89
C ALA A 472 -4.74 -3.70 -30.98
N GLY A 473 -5.63 -2.87 -31.53
CA GLY A 473 -6.22 -1.67 -30.91
C GLY A 473 -7.68 -1.75 -30.43
N GLY A 474 -8.36 -2.89 -30.48
CA GLY A 474 -9.75 -3.05 -29.98
C GLY A 474 -10.86 -2.75 -30.99
N ILE A 475 -12.12 -3.03 -30.63
CA ILE A 475 -13.33 -2.80 -31.43
C ILE A 475 -13.80 -1.35 -31.22
N VAL A 476 -13.99 -0.60 -32.30
CA VAL A 476 -14.52 0.77 -32.27
C VAL A 476 -15.99 0.74 -32.69
N LEU A 477 -16.87 1.32 -31.85
CA LEU A 477 -18.28 1.51 -32.13
C LEU A 477 -18.56 3.03 -32.23
N GLU A 478 -19.05 3.47 -33.38
CA GLU A 478 -19.43 4.87 -33.61
C GLU A 478 -20.92 5.07 -33.31
N ARG A 479 -21.23 6.06 -32.47
CA ARG A 479 -22.58 6.37 -31.97
C ARG A 479 -23.35 5.15 -31.45
N PRO A 480 -22.79 4.29 -30.58
CA PRO A 480 -23.49 3.10 -30.09
C PRO A 480 -24.69 3.44 -29.21
N TYR A 481 -25.65 2.52 -29.18
CA TYR A 481 -26.57 2.38 -28.04
C TYR A 481 -25.91 1.56 -26.94
N LEU A 482 -26.27 1.84 -25.69
CA LEU A 482 -25.78 1.12 -24.52
C LEU A 482 -26.94 0.47 -23.76
N ALA A 483 -26.87 -0.85 -23.59
CA ALA A 483 -27.77 -1.61 -22.73
C ALA A 483 -27.03 -2.02 -21.45
N LEU A 484 -27.63 -1.74 -20.29
CA LEU A 484 -27.03 -2.03 -18.99
C LEU A 484 -27.87 -3.07 -18.26
N CYS A 485 -27.34 -4.27 -18.05
CA CYS A 485 -28.04 -5.40 -17.44
C CYS A 485 -27.43 -5.71 -16.08
N ASP A 486 -28.14 -5.43 -14.98
CA ASP A 486 -27.72 -5.77 -13.61
C ASP A 486 -28.05 -7.24 -13.25
N PHE A 487 -27.87 -8.12 -14.23
CA PHE A 487 -28.08 -9.56 -14.13
C PHE A 487 -27.20 -10.25 -15.18
N ARG A 488 -26.92 -11.54 -14.94
CA ARG A 488 -26.20 -12.37 -15.91
C ARG A 488 -27.10 -12.69 -17.09
N LEU A 489 -26.63 -12.44 -18.31
CA LEU A 489 -27.36 -12.83 -19.51
C LEU A 489 -27.48 -14.37 -19.57
N PRO A 490 -28.70 -14.93 -19.61
CA PRO A 490 -28.89 -16.39 -19.53
C PRO A 490 -28.48 -17.10 -20.82
N SER A 491 -28.67 -16.42 -21.96
CA SER A 491 -28.18 -16.86 -23.25
C SER A 491 -28.02 -15.64 -24.15
N PRO A 492 -27.15 -15.71 -25.16
CA PRO A 492 -27.09 -14.69 -26.20
C PRO A 492 -28.39 -14.41 -26.97
N THR A 493 -29.20 -15.43 -27.18
CA THR A 493 -30.51 -15.34 -27.80
C THR A 493 -31.46 -14.41 -27.05
N ALA A 494 -31.21 -14.18 -25.74
CA ALA A 494 -31.97 -13.22 -24.95
C ALA A 494 -31.82 -11.78 -25.45
N LEU A 495 -30.75 -11.47 -26.20
CA LEU A 495 -30.55 -10.15 -26.81
C LEU A 495 -31.34 -9.96 -28.11
N LYS A 496 -31.91 -11.02 -28.70
CA LYS A 496 -32.59 -10.92 -30.00
C LYS A 496 -33.70 -9.85 -30.04
N PRO A 497 -34.62 -9.78 -29.07
CA PRO A 497 -35.65 -8.74 -29.08
C PRO A 497 -35.06 -7.33 -29.11
N LEU A 498 -33.99 -7.10 -28.34
CA LEU A 498 -33.31 -5.81 -28.31
C LEU A 498 -32.53 -5.52 -29.60
N LEU A 499 -31.89 -6.53 -30.19
CA LEU A 499 -31.22 -6.42 -31.49
C LEU A 499 -32.21 -6.05 -32.59
N ASP A 500 -33.41 -6.65 -32.59
CA ASP A 500 -34.46 -6.33 -33.57
C ASP A 500 -34.96 -4.87 -33.42
N VAL A 501 -35.03 -4.34 -32.18
CA VAL A 501 -35.32 -2.91 -31.91
C VAL A 501 -34.21 -1.99 -32.41
N VAL A 502 -32.94 -2.37 -32.22
CA VAL A 502 -31.78 -1.58 -32.63
C VAL A 502 -31.52 -1.67 -34.13
N ASP A 503 -31.86 -2.78 -34.79
CA ASP A 503 -31.59 -3.02 -36.23
C ASP A 503 -32.21 -1.95 -37.13
N ALA A 504 -33.43 -1.48 -36.78
CA ALA A 504 -34.10 -0.39 -37.48
C ALA A 504 -33.31 0.93 -37.48
N SER A 505 -32.42 1.13 -36.51
CA SER A 505 -31.59 2.34 -36.39
C SER A 505 -30.27 2.27 -37.17
N GLY A 506 -29.81 1.06 -37.54
CA GLY A 506 -28.50 0.83 -38.15
C GLY A 506 -27.29 1.20 -37.26
N ARG A 507 -27.50 1.45 -35.96
CA ARG A 507 -26.44 1.83 -35.01
C ARG A 507 -25.88 0.59 -34.29
N PRO A 508 -24.60 0.59 -33.89
CA PRO A 508 -24.03 -0.49 -33.10
C PRO A 508 -24.61 -0.54 -31.68
N LEU A 509 -24.50 -1.69 -31.03
CA LEU A 509 -24.95 -1.92 -29.66
C LEU A 509 -23.79 -2.36 -28.76
N LEU A 510 -23.63 -1.70 -27.61
CA LEU A 510 -22.75 -2.13 -26.53
C LEU A 510 -23.60 -2.60 -25.35
N VAL A 511 -23.39 -3.82 -24.89
CA VAL A 511 -24.10 -4.40 -23.76
C VAL A 511 -23.13 -4.56 -22.60
N LEU A 512 -23.44 -3.96 -21.46
CA LEU A 512 -22.76 -4.20 -20.19
C LEU A 512 -23.65 -5.06 -19.30
N ALA A 513 -23.14 -6.20 -18.84
CA ALA A 513 -23.91 -7.15 -18.03
C ALA A 513 -23.11 -7.67 -16.82
N HIS A 514 -23.81 -8.19 -15.81
CA HIS A 514 -23.17 -8.87 -14.68
C HIS A 514 -22.59 -10.22 -15.11
N GLY A 515 -21.44 -10.63 -14.56
CA GLY A 515 -20.84 -11.94 -14.82
C GLY A 515 -20.03 -12.05 -16.12
N SER A 516 -19.31 -13.16 -16.26
CA SER A 516 -18.69 -13.56 -17.52
C SER A 516 -19.73 -14.16 -18.45
N VAL A 517 -20.11 -13.44 -19.51
CA VAL A 517 -20.90 -14.01 -20.60
C VAL A 517 -19.98 -14.96 -21.37
N HIS A 518 -19.99 -16.24 -20.98
CA HIS A 518 -19.36 -17.27 -21.79
C HIS A 518 -20.22 -17.48 -23.03
N ASP A 519 -19.57 -17.26 -24.18
CA ASP A 519 -20.07 -17.31 -25.54
C ASP A 519 -20.94 -16.12 -25.98
N VAL A 520 -20.57 -15.54 -27.16
CA VAL A 520 -21.43 -15.14 -28.33
C VAL A 520 -21.14 -13.74 -28.93
N LEU A 521 -21.16 -13.42 -30.25
CA LEU A 521 -21.71 -14.00 -31.51
C LEU A 521 -20.66 -14.05 -32.65
N PRO A 522 -20.29 -15.23 -33.18
CA PRO A 522 -19.78 -15.30 -34.54
C PRO A 522 -20.98 -15.12 -35.49
N SER A 523 -21.03 -14.00 -36.20
CA SER A 523 -21.63 -13.89 -37.54
C SER A 523 -22.97 -14.61 -37.75
N GLY A 524 -24.11 -13.93 -37.51
CA GLY A 524 -25.38 -14.30 -38.17
C GLY A 524 -26.57 -14.61 -37.26
N THR A 525 -27.13 -13.58 -36.60
CA THR A 525 -28.49 -13.61 -36.03
C THR A 525 -29.58 -13.20 -37.03
N GLY A 526 -29.19 -12.80 -38.25
CA GLY A 526 -30.10 -12.21 -39.25
C GLY A 526 -30.33 -10.70 -39.08
N SER A 527 -29.86 -10.07 -37.99
CA SER A 527 -29.79 -8.61 -37.84
C SER A 527 -28.43 -8.07 -38.33
N GLY A 528 -28.41 -6.92 -38.99
CA GLY A 528 -27.19 -6.26 -39.47
C GLY A 528 -26.38 -5.51 -38.40
N VAL A 529 -26.88 -5.49 -37.15
CA VAL A 529 -26.29 -4.75 -36.02
C VAL A 529 -24.93 -5.31 -35.58
N GLN A 530 -23.93 -4.44 -35.49
CA GLN A 530 -22.66 -4.72 -34.82
C GLN A 530 -22.84 -4.61 -33.30
N ALA A 531 -22.72 -5.73 -32.58
CA ALA A 531 -22.88 -5.78 -31.13
C ALA A 531 -21.60 -6.21 -30.39
N VAL A 532 -21.32 -5.60 -29.24
CA VAL A 532 -20.24 -5.96 -28.31
C VAL A 532 -20.83 -6.18 -26.94
N VAL A 533 -20.47 -7.27 -26.28
CA VAL A 533 -20.89 -7.57 -24.89
C VAL A 533 -19.67 -7.55 -23.98
N ALA A 534 -19.84 -6.93 -22.81
CA ALA A 534 -18.80 -6.65 -21.85
C ALA A 534 -19.32 -6.86 -20.43
N ALA A 535 -18.48 -7.40 -19.55
CA ALA A 535 -18.83 -7.60 -18.14
C ALA A 535 -18.66 -6.30 -17.35
N ALA A 536 -19.56 -6.00 -16.41
CA ALA A 536 -19.44 -4.89 -15.48
C ALA A 536 -20.18 -5.20 -14.17
N GLY A 537 -19.59 -4.81 -13.03
CA GLY A 537 -20.26 -4.90 -11.73
C GLY A 537 -21.35 -3.84 -11.56
N THR A 538 -22.27 -4.05 -10.63
CA THR A 538 -23.45 -3.20 -10.38
C THR A 538 -23.11 -1.72 -10.19
N GLU A 539 -22.07 -1.43 -9.42
CA GLU A 539 -21.64 -0.05 -9.17
C GLU A 539 -21.11 0.65 -10.43
N THR A 540 -20.39 -0.10 -11.28
CA THR A 540 -19.93 0.37 -12.58
C THR A 540 -21.09 0.59 -13.55
N LEU A 541 -22.09 -0.31 -13.57
CA LEU A 541 -23.30 -0.14 -14.38
C LEU A 541 -24.03 1.14 -14.02
N ARG A 542 -24.17 1.45 -12.72
CA ARG A 542 -24.78 2.71 -12.25
C ARG A 542 -23.98 3.95 -12.66
N ASP A 543 -22.65 3.86 -12.69
CA ASP A 543 -21.80 4.94 -13.19
C ASP A 543 -22.06 5.17 -14.68
N VAL A 544 -22.00 4.11 -15.49
CA VAL A 544 -22.26 4.20 -16.93
C VAL A 544 -23.68 4.68 -17.22
N ALA A 545 -24.67 4.27 -16.42
CA ALA A 545 -26.06 4.73 -16.52
C ALA A 545 -26.14 6.25 -16.35
N ALA A 546 -25.54 6.78 -15.27
CA ALA A 546 -25.52 8.22 -15.01
C ALA A 546 -24.78 9.00 -16.11
N TRP A 547 -23.73 8.42 -16.69
CA TRP A 547 -22.89 9.06 -17.70
C TRP A 547 -23.50 9.02 -19.12
N THR A 548 -24.26 7.98 -19.45
CA THR A 548 -24.82 7.76 -20.80
C THR A 548 -26.33 8.00 -20.91
N GLY A 549 -27.03 8.09 -19.78
CA GLY A 549 -28.49 8.20 -19.72
C GLY A 549 -29.23 6.88 -19.85
N ALA A 550 -28.53 5.74 -19.88
CA ALA A 550 -29.17 4.42 -19.94
C ALA A 550 -29.96 4.09 -18.67
N ALA A 551 -31.04 3.33 -18.81
CA ALA A 551 -31.68 2.65 -17.70
C ALA A 551 -30.89 1.38 -17.33
N VAL A 552 -30.87 1.03 -16.04
CA VAL A 552 -30.30 -0.24 -15.57
C VAL A 552 -31.41 -1.28 -15.56
N LEU A 553 -31.31 -2.28 -16.42
CA LEU A 553 -32.25 -3.38 -16.58
C LEU A 553 -32.00 -4.43 -15.50
N ALA A 554 -32.99 -4.68 -14.64
CA ALA A 554 -32.83 -5.55 -13.48
C ALA A 554 -32.96 -7.05 -13.80
N ASP A 555 -33.67 -7.42 -14.87
CA ASP A 555 -33.95 -8.81 -15.22
C ASP A 555 -34.23 -9.02 -16.73
N GLU A 556 -34.45 -10.27 -17.13
CA GLU A 556 -34.73 -10.64 -18.52
C GLU A 556 -36.07 -10.09 -19.03
N ALA A 557 -37.06 -9.87 -18.16
CA ALA A 557 -38.33 -9.29 -18.56
C ALA A 557 -38.17 -7.81 -18.94
N ALA A 558 -37.36 -7.07 -18.17
CA ALA A 558 -36.96 -5.71 -18.49
C ALA A 558 -36.17 -5.67 -19.81
N LEU A 559 -35.26 -6.62 -20.05
CA LEU A 559 -34.51 -6.70 -21.30
C LEU A 559 -35.40 -6.95 -22.52
N ARG A 560 -36.41 -7.82 -22.42
CA ARG A 560 -37.33 -8.13 -23.52
C ARG A 560 -38.31 -7.00 -23.84
N SER A 561 -38.58 -6.14 -22.86
CA SER A 561 -39.49 -4.99 -22.99
C SER A 561 -38.76 -3.66 -23.22
N ALA A 562 -37.42 -3.67 -23.20
CA ALA A 562 -36.60 -2.50 -23.41
C ALA A 562 -36.80 -1.91 -24.81
N ASP A 563 -36.96 -0.59 -24.85
CA ASP A 563 -37.06 0.22 -26.06
C ASP A 563 -35.83 1.11 -26.23
N LEU A 564 -35.83 1.98 -27.24
CA LEU A 564 -34.71 2.89 -27.48
C LEU A 564 -34.54 3.94 -26.36
N GLU A 565 -35.60 4.27 -25.61
CA GLU A 565 -35.53 5.21 -24.48
C GLU A 565 -34.86 4.58 -23.26
N SER A 566 -34.94 3.25 -23.13
CA SER A 566 -34.26 2.47 -22.10
C SER A 566 -32.74 2.41 -22.31
N LEU A 567 -32.25 2.70 -23.52
CA LEU A 567 -30.85 2.61 -23.90
C LEU A 567 -30.12 3.95 -23.77
N GLY A 568 -28.88 3.90 -23.28
CA GLY A 568 -28.00 5.07 -23.27
C GLY A 568 -27.35 5.29 -24.62
N THR A 569 -26.71 6.44 -24.78
CA THR A 569 -25.89 6.71 -25.96
C THR A 569 -24.56 7.37 -25.62
N ALA A 570 -23.58 7.17 -26.49
CA ALA A 570 -22.28 7.84 -26.48
C ALA A 570 -21.90 8.20 -27.91
N ARG A 571 -21.03 9.21 -28.11
CA ARG A 571 -20.48 9.51 -29.43
C ARG A 571 -19.63 8.37 -29.96
N ARG A 572 -18.80 7.78 -29.10
CA ARG A 572 -17.88 6.70 -29.45
C ARG A 572 -17.65 5.76 -28.28
N ALA A 573 -17.52 4.47 -28.57
CA ALA A 573 -17.02 3.48 -27.62
C ALA A 573 -15.83 2.73 -28.22
N VAL A 574 -14.75 2.62 -27.46
CA VAL A 574 -13.57 1.83 -27.85
C VAL A 574 -13.41 0.71 -26.84
N ALA A 575 -13.62 -0.51 -27.32
CA ALA A 575 -13.56 -1.71 -26.53
C ALA A 575 -12.22 -2.43 -26.84
N ALA A 576 -11.28 -2.41 -25.89
CA ALA A 576 -10.02 -3.18 -25.92
C ALA A 576 -10.01 -4.34 -24.90
N PRO A 577 -9.15 -5.38 -25.06
CA PRO A 577 -9.23 -6.63 -24.29
C PRO A 577 -9.31 -6.49 -22.76
N SER A 578 -8.75 -5.40 -22.22
CA SER A 578 -8.73 -5.10 -20.78
C SER A 578 -9.33 -3.73 -20.43
N SER A 579 -9.97 -3.03 -21.38
CA SER A 579 -10.54 -1.70 -21.11
C SER A 579 -11.68 -1.33 -22.05
N LEU A 580 -12.62 -0.54 -21.56
CA LEU A 580 -13.64 0.13 -22.36
C LEU A 580 -13.53 1.63 -22.13
N ALA A 581 -13.44 2.40 -23.20
CA ALA A 581 -13.51 3.86 -23.17
C ALA A 581 -14.81 4.32 -23.82
N LEU A 582 -15.55 5.18 -23.13
CA LEU A 582 -16.75 5.84 -23.63
C LEU A 582 -16.47 7.34 -23.78
N THR A 583 -16.81 7.90 -24.94
CA THR A 583 -16.60 9.32 -25.28
C THR A 583 -17.95 10.01 -25.50
N ASP A 584 -18.13 11.19 -24.90
CA ASP A 584 -19.34 12.04 -24.93
C ASP A 584 -20.65 11.26 -24.75
N GLY A 585 -20.90 10.81 -23.52
CA GLY A 585 -22.17 10.21 -23.12
C GLY A 585 -23.29 11.24 -23.01
N THR A 586 -24.53 10.81 -23.20
CA THR A 586 -25.72 11.68 -23.17
C THR A 586 -26.39 11.77 -21.80
N GLY A 587 -25.67 11.45 -20.72
CA GLY A 587 -26.19 11.52 -19.36
C GLY A 587 -26.60 12.93 -18.94
N HIS A 588 -27.66 13.04 -18.12
CA HIS A 588 -28.08 14.32 -17.57
C HIS A 588 -27.16 14.77 -16.43
N LEU A 589 -26.79 16.05 -16.42
CA LEU A 589 -25.88 16.63 -15.41
C LEU A 589 -26.34 16.38 -13.96
N ALA A 590 -27.66 16.37 -13.71
CA ALA A 590 -28.23 16.08 -12.40
C ALA A 590 -27.94 14.64 -11.92
N ALA A 591 -28.05 13.65 -12.82
CA ALA A 591 -27.73 12.26 -12.51
C ALA A 591 -26.24 12.06 -12.26
N MET A 592 -25.40 12.72 -13.07
CA MET A 592 -23.94 12.71 -12.87
C MET A 592 -23.54 13.35 -11.54
N THR A 593 -24.13 14.51 -11.20
CA THR A 593 -23.86 15.21 -9.93
C THR A 593 -24.29 14.36 -8.74
N SER A 594 -25.50 13.80 -8.77
CA SER A 594 -25.96 12.88 -7.73
C SER A 594 -25.03 11.67 -7.58
N ARG A 595 -24.47 11.17 -8.68
CA ARG A 595 -23.52 10.04 -8.63
C ARG A 595 -22.18 10.44 -8.01
N ILE A 596 -21.65 11.62 -8.36
CA ILE A 596 -20.46 12.20 -7.75
C ILE A 596 -20.63 12.30 -6.22
N ASP A 597 -21.77 12.77 -5.76
CA ASP A 597 -22.02 12.93 -4.32
C ASP A 597 -22.08 11.59 -3.58
N VAL A 598 -22.65 10.55 -4.22
CA VAL A 598 -22.61 9.18 -3.67
C VAL A 598 -21.16 8.69 -3.55
N ILE A 599 -20.32 8.89 -4.58
CA ILE A 599 -18.92 8.44 -4.54
C ILE A 599 -18.13 9.23 -3.49
N ARG A 600 -18.38 10.54 -3.32
CA ARG A 600 -17.78 11.36 -2.27
C ARG A 600 -18.11 10.84 -0.87
N ALA A 601 -19.37 10.49 -0.63
CA ALA A 601 -19.77 9.88 0.65
C ALA A 601 -19.06 8.54 0.90
N LEU A 602 -18.79 7.74 -0.14
CA LEU A 602 -18.00 6.51 -0.02
C LEU A 602 -16.52 6.78 0.31
N ILE A 603 -15.94 7.86 -0.23
CA ILE A 603 -14.56 8.28 0.07
C ILE A 603 -14.42 8.70 1.55
N GLU A 604 -15.38 9.47 2.06
CA GLU A 604 -15.41 9.92 3.45
C GLU A 604 -15.54 8.75 4.44
N ASN A 605 -16.43 7.81 4.12
CA ASN A 605 -16.73 6.65 4.98
C ASN A 605 -15.84 5.43 4.71
N ALA A 606 -14.80 5.57 3.88
CA ALA A 606 -13.93 4.46 3.52
C ALA A 606 -13.21 3.88 4.76
N PRO A 607 -13.27 2.55 4.99
CA PRO A 607 -12.71 1.91 6.17
C PRO A 607 -11.17 1.83 6.15
N SER A 608 -10.55 2.09 5.00
CA SER A 608 -9.11 2.02 4.80
C SER A 608 -8.64 3.05 3.75
N GLU A 609 -7.36 3.42 3.79
CA GLU A 609 -6.76 4.34 2.79
C GLU A 609 -6.73 3.70 1.39
N ALA A 610 -6.60 2.38 1.31
CA ALA A 610 -6.68 1.65 0.05
C ALA A 610 -8.07 1.79 -0.59
N GLU A 611 -9.13 1.65 0.20
CA GLU A 611 -10.50 1.83 -0.30
C GLU A 611 -10.78 3.29 -0.65
N ARG A 612 -10.30 4.23 0.17
CA ARG A 612 -10.37 5.67 -0.13
C ARG A 612 -9.70 6.01 -1.45
N THR A 613 -8.52 5.44 -1.71
CA THR A 613 -7.78 5.61 -2.96
C THR A 613 -8.56 5.04 -4.13
N ARG A 614 -9.11 3.81 -4.00
CA ARG A 614 -9.94 3.17 -5.03
C ARG A 614 -11.16 4.02 -5.40
N GLN A 615 -11.88 4.56 -4.41
CA GLN A 615 -13.05 5.41 -4.66
C GLN A 615 -12.66 6.79 -5.22
N ARG A 616 -11.52 7.37 -4.84
CA ARG A 616 -10.97 8.58 -5.47
C ARG A 616 -10.63 8.36 -6.93
N GLU A 617 -9.98 7.24 -7.27
CA GLU A 617 -9.72 6.89 -8.66
C GLU A 617 -11.01 6.71 -9.45
N ARG A 618 -12.01 6.05 -8.87
CA ARG A 618 -13.33 5.91 -9.48
C ARG A 618 -13.99 7.27 -9.72
N LEU A 619 -13.98 8.16 -8.74
CA LEU A 619 -14.50 9.52 -8.88
C LEU A 619 -13.78 10.28 -10.00
N ALA A 620 -12.46 10.19 -10.06
CA ALA A 620 -11.67 10.83 -11.10
C ALA A 620 -11.98 10.28 -12.49
N ARG A 621 -12.10 8.95 -12.66
CA ARG A 621 -12.55 8.34 -13.93
C ARG A 621 -13.96 8.81 -14.31
N PHE A 622 -14.85 8.94 -13.33
CA PHE A 622 -16.24 9.36 -13.56
C PHE A 622 -16.38 10.85 -13.91
N ALA A 623 -15.60 11.71 -13.25
CA ALA A 623 -15.64 13.15 -13.40
C ALA A 623 -14.71 13.71 -14.49
N GLY A 624 -14.02 12.85 -15.27
CA GLY A 624 -13.09 13.27 -16.32
C GLY A 624 -11.78 13.86 -15.78
N GLY A 625 -11.40 13.51 -14.55
CA GLY A 625 -10.24 14.04 -13.84
C GLY A 625 -9.10 13.03 -13.70
N LEU A 626 -8.90 12.09 -14.63
CA LEU A 626 -7.77 11.15 -14.58
C LEU A 626 -6.66 11.55 -15.56
N ALA A 627 -5.46 11.81 -15.04
CA ALA A 627 -4.25 11.96 -15.83
C ALA A 627 -3.38 10.72 -15.68
N VAL A 628 -2.82 10.24 -16.78
CA VAL A 628 -1.81 9.18 -16.78
C VAL A 628 -0.49 9.77 -17.26
N VAL A 629 0.54 9.64 -16.43
CA VAL A 629 1.92 10.01 -16.74
C VAL A 629 2.70 8.73 -17.05
N TRP A 630 3.09 8.54 -18.31
CA TRP A 630 4.00 7.45 -18.68
C TRP A 630 5.44 7.90 -18.50
N VAL A 631 6.20 7.05 -17.83
CA VAL A 631 7.61 7.23 -17.55
C VAL A 631 8.39 6.24 -18.39
N GLY A 632 9.24 6.74 -19.29
CA GLY A 632 10.17 5.91 -20.06
C GLY A 632 11.61 6.19 -19.68
N ALA A 633 12.42 5.14 -19.61
CA ALA A 633 13.84 5.22 -19.33
C ALA A 633 14.64 4.18 -20.15
N ALA A 634 15.97 4.34 -20.18
CA ALA A 634 16.86 3.49 -20.98
C ALA A 634 16.99 2.05 -20.45
N ASN A 635 16.72 1.82 -19.16
CA ASN A 635 16.74 0.50 -18.54
C ASN A 635 15.74 0.44 -17.37
N GLU A 636 15.45 -0.77 -16.89
CA GLU A 636 14.42 -1.01 -15.88
C GLU A 636 14.72 -0.35 -14.52
N SER A 637 16.00 -0.28 -14.13
CA SER A 637 16.42 0.37 -12.90
C SER A 637 16.13 1.88 -12.94
N ALA A 638 16.55 2.54 -14.03
CA ALA A 638 16.29 3.96 -14.27
C ALA A 638 14.79 4.25 -14.42
N LEU A 639 14.02 3.31 -14.98
CA LEU A 639 12.56 3.39 -15.09
C LEU A 639 11.93 3.41 -13.70
N ARG A 640 12.31 2.46 -12.83
CA ARG A 640 11.80 2.38 -11.44
C ARG A 640 12.17 3.62 -10.64
N GLU A 641 13.41 4.10 -10.75
CA GLU A 641 13.87 5.31 -10.07
C GLU A 641 13.08 6.55 -10.53
N ARG A 642 12.94 6.75 -11.85
CA ARG A 642 12.22 7.91 -12.39
C ARG A 642 10.72 7.84 -12.08
N ALA A 643 10.11 6.66 -12.12
CA ALA A 643 8.71 6.47 -11.75
C ALA A 643 8.47 6.80 -10.27
N ALA A 644 9.37 6.38 -9.37
CA ALA A 644 9.30 6.72 -7.95
C ALA A 644 9.42 8.24 -7.70
N LEU A 645 10.26 8.94 -8.47
CA LEU A 645 10.36 10.40 -8.42
C LEU A 645 9.07 11.09 -8.87
N VAL A 646 8.46 10.64 -9.97
CA VAL A 646 7.17 11.17 -10.45
C VAL A 646 6.07 10.94 -9.41
N GLN A 647 5.99 9.73 -8.84
CA GLN A 647 5.03 9.42 -7.78
C GLN A 647 5.22 10.32 -6.55
N THR A 648 6.46 10.53 -6.12
CA THR A 648 6.79 11.43 -5.00
C THR A 648 6.33 12.86 -5.31
N ALA A 649 6.64 13.38 -6.51
CA ALA A 649 6.21 14.71 -6.93
C ALA A 649 4.69 14.86 -6.95
N VAL A 650 3.95 13.85 -7.42
CA VAL A 650 2.47 13.84 -7.41
C VAL A 650 1.95 13.97 -5.99
N LEU A 651 2.45 13.15 -5.06
CA LEU A 651 1.99 13.14 -3.66
C LEU A 651 2.29 14.47 -2.95
N VAL A 652 3.48 15.02 -3.14
CA VAL A 652 3.91 16.28 -2.51
C VAL A 652 3.15 17.47 -3.08
N CYS A 653 2.96 17.53 -4.39
CA CYS A 653 2.16 18.57 -5.03
C CYS A 653 0.68 18.46 -4.59
N ARG A 654 0.14 17.25 -4.44
CA ARG A 654 -1.22 17.04 -3.93
C ARG A 654 -1.36 17.51 -2.49
N ALA A 655 -0.38 17.22 -1.64
CA ALA A 655 -0.34 17.72 -0.26
C ALA A 655 -0.38 19.25 -0.20
N ALA A 656 0.24 19.94 -1.18
CA ALA A 656 0.19 21.39 -1.30
C ALA A 656 -1.17 21.89 -1.82
N VAL A 657 -1.77 21.22 -2.81
CA VAL A 657 -3.12 21.54 -3.30
C VAL A 657 -4.17 21.42 -2.19
N ASP A 658 -4.05 20.37 -1.37
CA ASP A 658 -5.04 20.07 -0.33
C ASP A 658 -4.86 20.93 0.92
N GLY A 659 -3.62 21.11 1.38
CA GLY A 659 -3.28 21.76 2.65
C GLY A 659 -2.68 23.16 2.55
N GLY A 660 -2.39 23.63 1.34
CA GLY A 660 -1.65 24.88 1.11
C GLY A 660 -0.13 24.70 1.14
N MET A 661 0.58 25.79 0.89
CA MET A 661 2.04 25.87 0.81
C MET A 661 2.60 26.95 1.75
N LEU A 662 3.87 26.79 2.12
CA LEU A 662 4.64 27.66 2.98
C LEU A 662 5.94 28.09 2.30
N PRO A 663 6.48 29.28 2.62
CA PRO A 663 7.84 29.64 2.22
C PRO A 663 8.83 28.52 2.58
N GLY A 664 9.44 27.94 1.55
CA GLY A 664 10.12 26.65 1.60
C GLY A 664 11.58 26.72 2.01
N ALA A 665 12.35 25.67 1.69
CA ALA A 665 13.73 25.49 2.19
C ALA A 665 13.80 25.54 3.73
N ALA A 666 12.73 25.10 4.40
CA ALA A 666 12.52 25.23 5.84
C ALA A 666 12.59 26.68 6.39
N ALA A 667 12.40 27.70 5.55
CA ALA A 667 12.38 29.10 5.96
C ALA A 667 11.23 29.36 6.96
N ALA A 668 10.03 28.85 6.70
CA ALA A 668 8.90 28.97 7.61
C ALA A 668 9.17 28.34 9.00
N LEU A 669 9.74 27.14 9.04
CA LEU A 669 10.12 26.48 10.30
C LEU A 669 11.15 27.31 11.07
N ALA A 670 12.19 27.81 10.39
CA ALA A 670 13.23 28.62 11.02
C ALA A 670 12.67 29.91 11.64
N GLN A 671 11.74 30.57 10.94
CA GLN A 671 11.12 31.81 11.42
C GLN A 671 10.17 31.58 12.60
N VAL A 672 9.34 30.53 12.53
CA VAL A 672 8.52 30.13 13.68
C VAL A 672 9.40 29.78 14.88
N GLY A 673 10.48 29.02 14.65
CA GLY A 673 11.43 28.63 15.69
C GLY A 673 12.09 29.82 16.39
N ARG A 674 12.41 30.88 15.66
CA ARG A 674 13.03 32.11 16.19
C ARG A 674 12.15 32.83 17.21
N HIS A 675 10.83 32.73 17.08
CA HIS A 675 9.87 33.42 17.95
C HIS A 675 9.17 32.51 18.97
N LEU A 676 9.44 31.20 18.91
CA LEU A 676 8.72 30.20 19.69
C LEU A 676 8.89 30.40 21.20
N ASP A 677 10.10 30.65 21.67
CA ASP A 677 10.44 30.78 23.09
C ASP A 677 9.75 31.96 23.77
N ALA A 678 9.54 33.06 23.04
CA ALA A 678 8.88 34.26 23.53
C ALA A 678 7.43 33.99 23.99
N GLY A 679 6.74 33.06 23.32
CA GLY A 679 5.37 32.64 23.69
C GLY A 679 5.29 31.89 25.02
N PHE A 680 6.42 31.43 25.58
CA PHE A 680 6.47 30.62 26.79
C PHE A 680 7.13 31.32 27.98
N ARG A 681 7.38 32.64 27.95
CA ARG A 681 8.06 33.35 29.05
C ARG A 681 7.43 33.13 30.44
N GLY A 682 6.10 33.01 30.51
CA GLY A 682 5.35 32.73 31.75
C GLY A 682 5.16 31.24 32.08
N ALA A 683 5.61 30.32 31.21
CA ALA A 683 5.42 28.89 31.38
C ALA A 683 6.40 28.31 32.42
N PRO A 684 6.13 27.09 32.95
CA PRO A 684 7.06 26.39 33.84
C PRO A 684 8.47 26.23 33.23
N PRO A 685 9.54 26.17 34.04
CA PRO A 685 10.92 26.13 33.54
C PRO A 685 11.20 25.04 32.49
N HIS A 686 10.67 23.83 32.69
CA HIS A 686 10.84 22.72 31.75
C HIS A 686 10.21 23.00 30.37
N VAL A 687 9.05 23.68 30.33
CA VAL A 687 8.40 24.08 29.07
C VAL A 687 9.20 25.18 28.36
N ARG A 688 9.75 26.14 29.10
CA ARG A 688 10.60 27.19 28.51
C ARG A 688 11.88 26.62 27.89
N THR A 689 12.54 25.72 28.62
CA THR A 689 13.72 25.01 28.12
C THR A 689 13.39 24.25 26.85
N LEU A 690 12.24 23.57 26.81
CA LEU A 690 11.78 22.82 25.65
C LEU A 690 11.45 23.73 24.46
N ALA A 691 10.78 24.86 24.68
CA ALA A 691 10.48 25.85 23.64
C ALA A 691 11.75 26.45 23.03
N ALA A 692 12.74 26.80 23.86
CA ALA A 692 14.04 27.26 23.38
C ALA A 692 14.80 26.16 22.59
N ALA A 693 14.76 24.91 23.07
CA ALA A 693 15.38 23.78 22.41
C ALA A 693 14.74 23.47 21.05
N LEU A 694 13.40 23.44 20.98
CA LEU A 694 12.69 23.23 19.72
C LEU A 694 12.90 24.42 18.78
N GLY A 695 12.83 25.66 19.27
CA GLY A 695 13.06 26.85 18.47
C GLY A 695 14.42 26.81 17.75
N LYS A 696 15.48 26.41 18.46
CA LYS A 696 16.80 26.17 17.87
C LYS A 696 16.77 25.01 16.86
N ALA A 697 16.12 23.89 17.20
CA ALA A 697 16.07 22.72 16.33
C ALA A 697 15.38 22.99 14.99
N LEU A 698 14.35 23.83 14.96
CA LEU A 698 13.63 24.19 13.74
C LEU A 698 14.45 25.03 12.75
N THR A 699 15.56 25.65 13.19
CA THR A 699 16.48 26.35 12.29
C THR A 699 17.42 25.40 11.54
N VAL A 700 17.68 24.20 12.08
CA VAL A 700 18.71 23.28 11.56
C VAL A 700 18.48 22.86 10.10
N PRO A 701 17.26 22.56 9.64
CA PRO A 701 17.04 22.20 8.24
C PRO A 701 17.46 23.31 7.26
N LEU A 702 17.11 24.58 7.52
CA LEU A 702 17.51 25.72 6.69
C LEU A 702 19.04 25.85 6.62
N LEU A 703 19.71 25.76 7.78
CA LEU A 703 21.16 25.84 7.85
C LEU A 703 21.84 24.67 7.10
N THR A 704 21.23 23.49 7.16
CA THR A 704 21.74 22.31 6.44
C THR A 704 21.60 22.48 4.93
N VAL A 705 20.47 23.02 4.45
CA VAL A 705 20.26 23.33 3.04
C VAL A 705 21.33 24.33 2.55
N ALA A 706 21.58 25.41 3.31
CA ALA A 706 22.61 26.38 2.97
C ALA A 706 24.03 25.79 2.98
N ALA A 707 24.36 24.98 3.98
CA ALA A 707 25.66 24.30 4.06
C ALA A 707 25.89 23.34 2.89
N ASN A 708 24.86 22.58 2.48
CA ASN A 708 24.95 21.67 1.34
C ASN A 708 25.12 22.42 0.01
N ALA A 709 24.56 23.64 -0.10
CA ALA A 709 24.79 24.54 -1.24
C ALA A 709 26.18 25.20 -1.26
N GLY A 710 27.02 24.97 -0.24
CA GLY A 710 28.37 25.52 -0.18
C GLY A 710 28.47 26.93 0.39
N GLU A 711 27.43 27.41 1.10
CA GLU A 711 27.49 28.69 1.81
C GLU A 711 28.61 28.65 2.87
N ALA A 712 29.45 29.68 2.88
CA ALA A 712 30.65 29.71 3.72
C ALA A 712 30.30 29.89 5.21
N ASP A 713 29.25 30.66 5.50
CA ASP A 713 28.71 30.86 6.84
C ASP A 713 27.19 30.64 6.87
N PRO A 714 26.74 29.37 6.93
CA PRO A 714 25.31 29.03 6.96
C PRO A 714 24.58 29.67 8.13
N ALA A 715 25.25 29.94 9.26
CA ALA A 715 24.63 30.50 10.46
C ALA A 715 24.03 31.89 10.20
N THR A 716 24.63 32.66 9.28
CA THR A 716 24.13 34.00 8.89
C THR A 716 22.83 33.95 8.09
N ILE A 717 22.49 32.82 7.47
CA ILE A 717 21.31 32.69 6.60
C ILE A 717 20.02 32.89 7.39
N ALA A 718 19.95 32.43 8.63
CA ALA A 718 18.78 32.63 9.48
C ALA A 718 18.52 34.12 9.79
N ASP A 719 19.58 34.89 10.08
CA ASP A 719 19.47 36.32 10.34
C ASP A 719 19.20 37.12 9.06
N ARG A 720 19.84 36.76 7.95
CA ARG A 720 19.57 37.35 6.63
C ARG A 720 18.13 37.09 6.19
N LEU A 721 17.60 35.89 6.39
CA LEU A 721 16.20 35.55 6.13
C LEU A 721 15.27 36.42 6.97
N ALA A 722 15.56 36.60 8.27
CA ALA A 722 14.73 37.42 9.15
C ALA A 722 14.65 38.89 8.69
N ALA A 723 15.71 39.43 8.08
CA ALA A 723 15.72 40.80 7.57
C ALA A 723 14.82 41.01 6.34
N VAL A 724 14.53 39.95 5.58
CA VAL A 724 13.73 40.00 4.34
C VAL A 724 12.38 39.28 4.46
N TRP A 725 12.03 38.79 5.65
CA TRP A 725 10.82 38.03 5.91
C TRP A 725 9.57 38.92 6.00
N PRO A 726 8.39 38.50 5.48
CA PRO A 726 8.10 37.27 4.72
C PRO A 726 8.27 37.42 3.21
N GLY A 727 8.93 38.49 2.74
CA GLY A 727 9.03 38.84 1.33
C GLY A 727 9.81 37.81 0.49
N SER A 728 10.90 37.25 1.04
CA SER A 728 11.81 36.39 0.28
C SER A 728 12.22 35.10 1.00
N THR A 729 12.56 34.07 0.21
CA THR A 729 13.10 32.78 0.65
C THR A 729 14.52 32.56 0.12
N TYR A 730 15.33 31.78 0.85
CA TYR A 730 16.66 31.40 0.37
C TYR A 730 16.55 30.28 -0.68
N ASP A 731 16.94 30.59 -1.92
CA ASP A 731 17.12 29.60 -2.98
C ASP A 731 18.55 29.08 -2.95
N ALA A 732 18.69 27.82 -2.54
CA ALA A 732 19.97 27.15 -2.40
C ALA A 732 20.64 26.81 -3.74
N VAL A 733 19.92 26.82 -4.86
CA VAL A 733 20.49 26.59 -6.19
C VAL A 733 21.18 27.86 -6.69
N SER A 734 20.55 29.03 -6.52
CA SER A 734 21.15 30.31 -6.89
C SER A 734 22.04 30.92 -5.80
N GLY A 735 21.92 30.48 -4.54
CA GLY A 735 22.60 31.06 -3.39
C GLY A 735 22.07 32.45 -3.00
N SER A 736 20.84 32.78 -3.40
CA SER A 736 20.26 34.12 -3.25
C SER A 736 18.88 34.11 -2.62
N PHE A 737 18.45 35.25 -2.07
CA PHE A 737 17.09 35.41 -1.55
C PHE A 737 16.16 35.83 -2.70
N GLN A 738 15.15 35.00 -2.98
CA GLN A 738 14.18 35.23 -4.04
C GLN A 738 12.82 35.59 -3.47
N GLU A 739 12.12 36.52 -4.11
CA GLU A 739 10.79 36.95 -3.69
C GLU A 739 9.78 35.81 -3.80
N THR A 740 9.01 35.62 -2.73
CA THR A 740 8.02 34.54 -2.62
C THR A 740 6.93 34.64 -3.69
N GLY A 741 6.59 35.84 -4.19
CA GLY A 741 5.55 36.03 -5.19
C GLY A 741 5.93 35.71 -6.64
N THR A 742 7.22 35.55 -6.96
CA THR A 742 7.69 35.41 -8.35
C THR A 742 8.52 34.15 -8.59
N ALA A 743 9.38 33.79 -7.63
CA ALA A 743 10.34 32.70 -7.77
C ALA A 743 10.60 31.97 -6.44
N GLY A 744 9.70 32.10 -5.46
CA GLY A 744 9.86 31.51 -4.14
C GLY A 744 10.05 29.99 -4.18
N VAL A 745 10.85 29.49 -3.25
CA VAL A 745 10.88 28.05 -2.93
C VAL A 745 9.67 27.78 -2.03
N TRP A 746 8.96 26.69 -2.27
CA TRP A 746 7.72 26.35 -1.55
C TRP A 746 7.79 24.93 -0.98
N ASP A 747 7.34 24.79 0.27
CA ASP A 747 7.14 23.50 0.93
C ASP A 747 5.64 23.30 1.21
N PRO A 748 5.06 22.08 1.11
CA PRO A 748 3.66 21.88 1.47
C PRO A 748 3.42 22.07 2.97
N PHE A 749 2.35 22.77 3.33
CA PHE A 749 1.99 23.07 4.72
C PHE A 749 1.79 21.81 5.56
N SER A 750 1.03 20.85 5.02
CA SER A 750 0.71 19.58 5.67
C SER A 750 1.94 18.73 6.00
N VAL A 751 2.97 18.76 5.15
CA VAL A 751 4.26 18.08 5.37
C VAL A 751 4.98 18.65 6.60
N GLN A 752 5.01 19.98 6.72
CA GLN A 752 5.69 20.66 7.84
C GLN A 752 4.96 20.47 9.17
N VAL A 753 3.63 20.47 9.16
CA VAL A 753 2.82 20.13 10.35
C VAL A 753 3.03 18.67 10.76
N GLY A 754 3.01 17.75 9.79
CA GLY A 754 3.29 16.33 10.02
C GLY A 754 4.69 16.10 10.60
N LEU A 755 5.70 16.83 10.11
CA LEU A 755 7.05 16.81 10.66
C LEU A 755 7.06 17.17 12.15
N LEU A 756 6.40 18.26 12.55
CA LEU A 756 6.37 18.69 13.97
C LEU A 756 5.70 17.65 14.87
N GLN A 757 4.61 17.03 14.40
CA GLN A 757 3.92 15.96 15.12
C GLN A 757 4.82 14.73 15.28
N ALA A 758 5.38 14.23 14.17
CA ALA A 758 6.21 13.04 14.18
C ALA A 758 7.50 13.21 15.00
N VAL A 759 8.12 14.40 14.96
CA VAL A 759 9.25 14.75 15.82
C VAL A 759 8.84 14.80 17.29
N GLY A 760 7.67 15.37 17.60
CA GLY A 760 7.14 15.39 18.96
C GLY A 760 6.93 13.98 19.51
N ASP A 761 6.35 13.09 18.72
CA ASP A 761 6.14 11.69 19.11
C ASP A 761 7.48 10.97 19.36
N ALA A 762 8.43 11.08 18.44
CA ALA A 762 9.75 10.49 18.60
C ALA A 762 10.52 11.06 19.81
N ALA A 763 10.37 12.36 20.08
CA ALA A 763 11.00 12.98 21.24
C ALA A 763 10.38 12.51 22.57
N ARG A 764 9.07 12.24 22.61
CA ARG A 764 8.42 11.62 23.79
C ARG A 764 8.89 10.19 24.00
N GLU A 765 8.98 9.40 22.92
CA GLU A 765 9.54 8.04 22.94
C GLU A 765 10.98 8.07 23.49
N TYR A 766 11.83 8.99 23.02
CA TYR A 766 13.18 9.17 23.55
C TYR A 766 13.20 9.50 25.04
N LEU A 767 12.38 10.45 25.49
CA LEU A 767 12.32 10.87 26.90
C LEU A 767 11.77 9.79 27.83
N ALA A 768 11.02 8.81 27.32
CA ALA A 768 10.62 7.64 28.09
C ALA A 768 11.76 6.62 28.25
N MET A 769 12.75 6.65 27.34
CA MET A 769 13.91 5.77 27.36
C MET A 769 15.08 6.29 28.20
N VAL A 770 15.18 7.60 28.45
CA VAL A 770 16.29 8.20 29.23
C VAL A 770 15.87 8.55 30.65
#